data_AF-A0A8R1HLL3-F1
#
_entry.id   AF-A0A8R1HLL3-F1
#
_cell.length_a   1.000
_cell.length_b   1.000
_cell.length_c   1.000
_cell.angle_alpha   90.00
_cell.angle_beta   90.00
_cell.angle_gamma   90.00
#
_symmetry.space_group_name_H-M   'P 1'
#
loop_
_entity.id
_entity.type
_entity.pdbx_description
1 polymer ?
#
loop_
_entity_poly.entity_id
_entity_poly.type
_entity_poly.pdbx_seq_one_letter_code
_entity_poly.pdbx_strand_id
1 'polypeptide(L)'
;MADHPITSKSQRSQSEKSKKSKKSDELPKIPQMPAGTEEQSRPTPCTVLAVVVTLFILILLIFALGQFGFHEESDFKWDHNWMAPVRKRLNQPCTSLECVRYAAQLFAQMDMTIQPCVDFHTHVCSGFNPQKRRLEHIFKLIEPHDKNVEHREAATIVYKMFSKCVKERQLGLADGWKSIILPRNAHHLDFPILTTSSYPSSNSSELTALIIHISAHFPENIGGFLSIQPSQDSEFSLFVVKPNVKIPTEFEYRNVLEILLKPRDVIIDVQEVERTLTDVMRLQKRLQDIPFSTEHSVVELSKIQKSLDFIDWKLLVDSWYPSNSSTNTLADKIYGFDSKYYETVSTVISEYPHETLLNLLILHFSYEMLRTQISAEREQACLLQVSSVAPGRILIQGSAEEEGLEKLTGMLKTVKQHLRTSLANLKWMDRSGMDEAQRKFNRTEFRFGFDGANEIEELKFPPNSSYFSMLQLVLRWGTRKMFESIAEDRETVFLNTEAFYHVEKNRITISRALLHYPFISARLPEYINFATISARIVPQLIHVFDERGRFYDSEGVYRDWWSQKTNEHFRMIIACFDNFMQDVLGVAISIGLNAYNSTVSPYEVLPGKQNSSDIALFFYSLVNTMCESDGTRVNEALVNVPQFDQEFKCKRKSLSTSVENKLDIKCKLAA
;
A
#
# COMPACT_ATOMS: atom_id res chain seq x y z
N MET A 1 22.85 -46.88 -36.26
CA MET A 1 23.08 -48.33 -36.49
C MET A 1 22.70 -49.03 -35.21
N ALA A 2 21.94 -50.12 -35.31
CA ALA A 2 21.27 -50.83 -34.22
C ALA A 2 20.25 -49.99 -33.39
N ASP A 3 19.09 -50.52 -32.98
CA ASP A 3 18.22 -51.47 -33.68
C ASP A 3 16.73 -51.24 -33.28
N HIS A 4 15.81 -51.84 -34.02
CA HIS A 4 14.34 -51.61 -33.99
C HIS A 4 13.57 -52.91 -33.57
N PRO A 5 12.22 -52.98 -33.58
CA PRO A 5 11.23 -52.14 -32.86
C PRO A 5 10.04 -52.95 -32.26
N ILE A 6 9.15 -52.32 -31.48
CA ILE A 6 7.71 -52.68 -31.39
C ILE A 6 6.92 -51.36 -31.26
N THR A 7 6.32 -50.76 -32.29
CA THR A 7 5.15 -51.12 -33.13
C THR A 7 3.80 -51.25 -32.42
N SER A 8 3.01 -50.17 -32.46
CA SER A 8 1.57 -50.24 -32.74
C SER A 8 1.23 -49.22 -33.84
N LYS A 9 0.16 -49.46 -34.61
CA LYS A 9 -0.06 -48.77 -35.91
C LYS A 9 -1.54 -48.83 -36.31
N SER A 10 -2.01 -47.78 -36.99
CA SER A 10 -3.21 -47.79 -37.86
C SER A 10 -4.60 -47.94 -37.17
N GLN A 11 -5.73 -47.43 -37.72
CA GLN A 11 -5.92 -46.53 -38.88
C GLN A 11 -7.29 -45.81 -38.92
N ARG A 12 -7.35 -44.70 -39.67
CA ARG A 12 -8.53 -44.20 -40.44
C ARG A 12 -8.94 -45.23 -41.52
N SER A 13 -10.12 -45.30 -42.14
CA SER A 13 -11.50 -44.77 -42.00
C SER A 13 -12.36 -45.54 -43.07
N GLN A 14 -13.51 -45.18 -43.68
CA GLN A 14 -14.40 -44.00 -43.74
C GLN A 14 -15.74 -44.39 -44.43
N SER A 15 -16.72 -43.48 -44.49
CA SER A 15 -17.80 -43.40 -45.52
C SER A 15 -18.95 -44.43 -45.43
N GLU A 16 -20.16 -44.25 -46.00
CA GLU A 16 -20.64 -43.26 -47.00
C GLU A 16 -21.97 -42.54 -46.62
N LYS A 17 -22.13 -41.29 -47.12
CA LYS A 17 -23.30 -40.63 -47.79
C LYS A 17 -24.73 -40.78 -47.20
N SER A 18 -25.66 -39.80 -47.30
CA SER A 18 -25.85 -38.76 -48.32
C SER A 18 -26.73 -37.56 -47.84
N LYS A 19 -26.41 -36.34 -48.32
CA LYS A 19 -27.26 -35.21 -48.86
C LYS A 19 -28.73 -35.03 -48.36
N LYS A 20 -29.29 -33.82 -48.18
CA LYS A 20 -28.87 -32.43 -48.53
C LYS A 20 -29.77 -31.33 -47.88
N SER A 21 -29.18 -30.16 -47.62
CA SER A 21 -29.73 -28.81 -47.96
C SER A 21 -30.92 -28.14 -47.21
N LYS A 22 -30.55 -27.16 -46.35
CA LYS A 22 -31.06 -25.75 -46.26
C LYS A 22 -32.42 -25.39 -45.58
N LYS A 23 -32.28 -24.54 -44.54
CA LYS A 23 -32.78 -23.15 -44.36
C LYS A 23 -33.88 -22.83 -43.32
N SER A 24 -33.52 -21.87 -42.44
CA SER A 24 -34.33 -20.75 -41.88
C SER A 24 -35.61 -21.01 -41.06
N ASP A 25 -35.48 -20.69 -39.77
CA ASP A 25 -36.32 -19.79 -38.96
C ASP A 25 -37.66 -20.25 -38.32
N GLU A 26 -38.00 -19.54 -37.23
CA GLU A 26 -39.23 -19.51 -36.41
C GLU A 26 -39.56 -20.66 -35.42
N LEU A 27 -40.15 -20.28 -34.28
CA LEU A 27 -40.60 -21.16 -33.18
C LEU A 27 -42.04 -21.67 -33.42
N PRO A 28 -42.31 -22.97 -33.22
CA PRO A 28 -43.68 -23.49 -33.12
C PRO A 28 -44.24 -23.42 -31.68
N LYS A 29 -45.57 -23.35 -31.56
CA LYS A 29 -46.31 -23.14 -30.30
C LYS A 29 -46.73 -24.46 -29.62
N ILE A 30 -46.98 -24.40 -28.32
CA ILE A 30 -47.56 -25.51 -27.51
C ILE A 30 -49.06 -25.64 -27.79
N PRO A 31 -49.62 -26.85 -28.02
CA PRO A 31 -51.07 -27.07 -28.16
C PRO A 31 -51.83 -27.01 -26.83
N GLN A 32 -53.11 -26.63 -26.87
CA GLN A 32 -54.01 -26.63 -25.70
C GLN A 32 -54.69 -27.99 -25.48
N MET A 33 -55.13 -28.24 -24.25
CA MET A 33 -56.09 -29.30 -23.89
C MET A 33 -57.26 -28.70 -23.07
N PRO A 34 -58.43 -29.36 -23.02
CA PRO A 34 -59.71 -28.69 -22.75
C PRO A 34 -60.04 -28.49 -21.26
N ALA A 35 -61.02 -27.63 -21.00
CA ALA A 35 -61.57 -27.37 -19.67
C ALA A 35 -62.47 -28.52 -19.18
N GLY A 36 -62.44 -28.79 -17.88
CA GLY A 36 -63.44 -29.56 -17.14
C GLY A 36 -64.09 -28.68 -16.07
N THR A 37 -65.36 -28.93 -15.76
CA THR A 37 -66.21 -28.09 -14.89
C THR A 37 -66.44 -28.70 -13.50
N GLU A 38 -66.38 -27.84 -12.47
CA GLU A 38 -66.95 -28.05 -11.13
C GLU A 38 -66.27 -29.19 -10.31
N GLU A 39 -66.37 -29.27 -8.98
CA GLU A 39 -67.30 -28.64 -8.02
C GLU A 39 -66.55 -28.27 -6.71
N GLN A 40 -66.84 -27.10 -6.11
CA GLN A 40 -66.19 -26.68 -4.85
C GLN A 40 -66.94 -27.20 -3.62
N SER A 41 -66.44 -28.27 -2.99
CA SER A 41 -66.92 -28.72 -1.69
C SER A 41 -66.54 -27.72 -0.58
N ARG A 42 -67.56 -27.20 0.13
CA ARG A 42 -67.32 -26.33 1.30
C ARG A 42 -66.84 -27.18 2.49
N PRO A 43 -65.82 -26.75 3.25
CA PRO A 43 -65.33 -27.50 4.40
C PRO A 43 -66.42 -27.63 5.47
N THR A 44 -66.60 -28.84 5.99
CA THR A 44 -67.52 -29.13 7.10
C THR A 44 -67.07 -28.42 8.39
N PRO A 45 -67.97 -28.17 9.35
CA PRO A 45 -67.60 -27.60 10.65
C PRO A 45 -66.47 -28.38 11.35
N CYS A 46 -66.44 -29.71 11.21
CA CYS A 46 -65.38 -30.56 11.74
C CYS A 46 -64.02 -30.30 11.07
N THR A 47 -63.98 -30.09 9.75
CA THR A 47 -62.72 -29.75 9.06
C THR A 47 -62.25 -28.32 9.36
N VAL A 48 -63.17 -27.35 9.50
CA VAL A 48 -62.80 -25.99 9.96
C VAL A 48 -62.26 -26.04 11.39
N LEU A 49 -62.94 -26.76 12.29
CA LEU A 49 -62.49 -26.94 13.66
C LEU A 49 -61.13 -27.66 13.72
N ALA A 50 -60.92 -28.70 12.92
CA ALA A 50 -59.63 -29.41 12.84
C ALA A 50 -58.49 -28.50 12.36
N VAL A 51 -58.73 -27.63 11.37
CA VAL A 51 -57.75 -26.64 10.89
C VAL A 51 -57.48 -25.55 11.93
N VAL A 52 -58.51 -25.04 12.61
CA VAL A 52 -58.34 -24.05 13.69
C VAL A 52 -57.60 -24.67 14.88
N VAL A 53 -57.90 -25.91 15.26
CA VAL A 53 -57.22 -26.62 16.35
C VAL A 53 -55.78 -26.97 15.98
N THR A 54 -55.48 -27.43 14.75
CA THR A 54 -54.09 -27.67 14.36
C THR A 54 -53.30 -26.37 14.25
N LEU A 55 -53.86 -25.27 13.71
CA LEU A 55 -53.22 -23.96 13.73
C LEU A 55 -52.98 -23.45 15.16
N PHE A 56 -53.94 -23.63 16.07
CA PHE A 56 -53.79 -23.22 17.47
C PHE A 56 -52.73 -24.06 18.20
N ILE A 57 -52.67 -25.38 17.97
CA ILE A 57 -51.61 -26.26 18.47
C ILE A 57 -50.25 -25.88 17.89
N LEU A 58 -50.18 -25.52 16.60
CA LEU A 58 -48.93 -25.12 15.93
C LEU A 58 -48.44 -23.75 16.43
N ILE A 59 -49.36 -22.80 16.67
CA ILE A 59 -49.05 -21.52 17.35
C ILE A 59 -48.58 -21.77 18.79
N LEU A 60 -49.24 -22.65 19.55
CA LEU A 60 -48.81 -23.02 20.90
C LEU A 60 -47.46 -23.74 20.90
N LEU A 61 -47.15 -24.56 19.88
CA LEU A 61 -45.83 -25.18 19.70
C LEU A 61 -44.77 -24.14 19.36
N ILE A 62 -45.05 -23.16 18.49
CA ILE A 62 -44.15 -22.03 18.22
C ILE A 62 -43.91 -21.22 19.49
N PHE A 63 -44.97 -20.92 20.26
CA PHE A 63 -44.86 -20.18 21.51
C PHE A 63 -44.08 -20.98 22.57
N ALA A 64 -44.31 -22.29 22.67
CA ALA A 64 -43.57 -23.18 23.55
C ALA A 64 -42.09 -23.29 23.13
N LEU A 65 -41.77 -23.43 21.83
CA LEU A 65 -40.39 -23.44 21.33
C LEU A 65 -39.68 -22.08 21.55
N GLY A 66 -40.43 -20.97 21.53
CA GLY A 66 -39.96 -19.66 21.97
C GLY A 66 -39.66 -19.60 23.48
N GLN A 67 -40.51 -20.19 24.31
CA GLN A 67 -40.28 -20.31 25.77
C GLN A 67 -39.17 -21.34 26.12
N PHE A 68 -38.95 -22.36 25.28
CA PHE A 68 -37.89 -23.36 25.41
C PHE A 68 -36.56 -22.95 24.73
N GLY A 69 -36.43 -21.71 24.26
CA GLY A 69 -35.14 -21.13 23.91
C GLY A 69 -34.56 -21.50 22.55
N PHE A 70 -35.38 -21.93 21.57
CA PHE A 70 -34.90 -22.09 20.18
C PHE A 70 -34.84 -20.78 19.39
N HIS A 71 -35.26 -19.66 19.99
CA HIS A 71 -34.53 -18.41 19.81
C HIS A 71 -33.36 -18.38 20.81
N GLU A 72 -32.22 -18.96 20.41
CA GLU A 72 -30.97 -18.29 20.76
C GLU A 72 -30.96 -16.96 19.99
N GLU A 73 -31.52 -15.91 20.62
CA GLU A 73 -30.77 -14.66 20.58
C GLU A 73 -29.35 -15.02 21.01
N SER A 74 -28.38 -14.74 20.14
CA SER A 74 -26.96 -14.96 20.44
C SER A 74 -26.54 -13.93 21.48
N ASP A 75 -26.96 -14.16 22.72
CA ASP A 75 -26.76 -13.30 23.88
C ASP A 75 -25.31 -13.43 24.33
N PHE A 76 -24.43 -12.88 23.47
CA PHE A 76 -23.01 -12.75 23.68
C PHE A 76 -22.81 -11.77 24.83
N LYS A 77 -22.94 -12.31 26.03
CA LYS A 77 -22.27 -11.78 27.20
C LYS A 77 -20.81 -12.14 27.02
N TRP A 78 -19.98 -11.11 26.87
CA TRP A 78 -18.59 -11.23 27.27
C TRP A 78 -18.57 -11.84 28.67
N ASP A 79 -17.60 -12.73 28.92
CA ASP A 79 -17.11 -12.81 30.29
C ASP A 79 -16.36 -11.49 30.57
N HIS A 80 -17.11 -10.50 31.05
CA HIS A 80 -16.59 -9.19 31.41
C HIS A 80 -15.58 -9.26 32.58
N ASN A 81 -15.34 -10.46 33.14
CA ASN A 81 -14.38 -10.69 34.21
C ASN A 81 -12.93 -10.95 33.72
N TRP A 82 -12.60 -10.77 32.43
CA TRP A 82 -11.23 -10.32 32.12
C TRP A 82 -11.07 -8.85 32.55
N MET A 83 -11.01 -8.63 33.86
CA MET A 83 -10.40 -7.46 34.44
C MET A 83 -8.93 -7.45 34.01
N ALA A 84 -8.58 -6.55 33.08
CA ALA A 84 -7.18 -6.39 32.67
C ALA A 84 -6.31 -6.14 33.93
N PRO A 85 -5.14 -6.78 34.04
CA PRO A 85 -4.28 -6.61 35.21
C PRO A 85 -3.94 -5.14 35.41
N VAL A 86 -4.28 -4.59 36.58
CA VAL A 86 -4.09 -3.17 36.89
C VAL A 86 -2.60 -2.87 36.98
N ARG A 87 -2.02 -2.38 35.88
CA ARG A 87 -0.60 -1.98 35.83
C ARG A 87 -0.33 -0.89 36.86
N LYS A 88 0.75 -1.07 37.63
CA LYS A 88 1.17 -0.12 38.64
C LYS A 88 1.74 1.14 37.97
N ARG A 89 1.05 2.27 38.10
CA ARG A 89 1.63 3.58 37.79
C ARG A 89 2.84 3.84 38.70
N LEU A 90 3.93 4.32 38.13
CA LEU A 90 5.11 4.78 38.87
C LEU A 90 4.94 6.26 39.26
N ASN A 91 5.43 6.61 40.45
CA ASN A 91 5.17 7.92 41.07
C ASN A 91 5.89 9.09 40.39
N GLN A 92 6.91 8.82 39.56
CA GLN A 92 7.66 9.83 38.81
C GLN A 92 7.32 9.73 37.32
N PRO A 93 7.26 10.85 36.58
CA PRO A 93 7.13 10.83 35.13
C PRO A 93 8.43 10.32 34.49
N CYS A 94 8.35 9.80 33.27
CA CYS A 94 9.54 9.37 32.54
C CYS A 94 10.44 10.57 32.22
N THR A 95 11.61 10.65 32.85
CA THR A 95 12.58 11.74 32.65
C THR A 95 13.67 11.41 31.62
N SER A 96 13.51 10.35 30.82
CA SER A 96 14.45 10.07 29.71
C SER A 96 14.43 11.22 28.70
N LEU A 97 15.57 11.48 28.04
CA LEU A 97 15.67 12.53 27.02
C LEU A 97 14.63 12.34 25.89
N GLU A 98 14.35 11.08 25.57
CA GLU A 98 13.34 10.70 24.59
C GLU A 98 11.91 10.94 25.11
N CYS A 99 11.59 10.59 26.35
CA CYS A 99 10.28 10.90 26.96
C CYS A 99 10.00 12.40 27.05
N VAL A 100 11.01 13.21 27.43
CA VAL A 100 10.88 14.66 27.51
C VAL A 100 10.68 15.27 26.10
N ARG A 101 11.44 14.79 25.10
CA ARG A 101 11.25 15.17 23.69
C ARG A 101 9.88 14.75 23.17
N TYR A 102 9.43 13.53 23.49
CA TYR A 102 8.15 12.99 23.02
C TYR A 102 6.98 13.79 23.60
N ALA A 103 7.00 14.05 24.91
CA ALA A 103 6.00 14.88 25.57
C ALA A 103 5.96 16.30 24.96
N ALA A 104 7.12 16.94 24.78
CA ALA A 104 7.19 18.27 24.18
C ALA A 104 6.68 18.30 22.73
N GLN A 105 7.03 17.29 21.91
CA GLN A 105 6.54 17.18 20.54
C GLN A 105 5.04 16.89 20.48
N LEU A 106 4.50 16.08 21.39
CA LEU A 106 3.05 15.84 21.51
C LEU A 106 2.34 17.15 21.88
N PHE A 107 2.77 17.84 22.93
CA PHE A 107 2.15 19.12 23.36
C PHE A 107 2.24 20.23 22.30
N ALA A 108 3.27 20.24 21.45
CA ALA A 108 3.38 21.19 20.36
C ALA A 108 2.44 20.90 19.17
N GLN A 109 1.84 19.70 19.11
CA GLN A 109 0.88 19.30 18.07
C GLN A 109 -0.59 19.35 18.57
N MET A 110 -0.81 19.13 19.87
CA MET A 110 -2.17 19.08 20.44
C MET A 110 -2.88 20.44 20.45
N ASP A 111 -4.13 20.48 20.00
CA ASP A 111 -5.05 21.60 20.27
C ASP A 111 -6.00 21.25 21.42
N MET A 112 -5.75 21.84 22.58
CA MET A 112 -6.52 21.65 23.80
C MET A 112 -7.88 22.38 23.79
N THR A 113 -8.20 23.18 22.77
CA THR A 113 -9.52 23.80 22.58
C THR A 113 -10.52 22.85 21.91
N ILE A 114 -10.02 21.96 21.04
CA ILE A 114 -10.80 20.86 20.46
C ILE A 114 -11.03 19.80 21.52
N GLN A 115 -12.26 19.29 21.62
CA GLN A 115 -12.58 18.25 22.59
C GLN A 115 -12.22 16.86 22.03
N PRO A 116 -11.58 15.97 22.83
CA PRO A 116 -11.23 14.60 22.43
C PRO A 116 -12.37 13.79 21.80
N CYS A 117 -13.61 14.07 22.21
CA CYS A 117 -14.79 13.36 21.73
C CYS A 117 -15.45 13.98 20.49
N VAL A 118 -14.98 15.12 19.99
CA VAL A 118 -15.54 15.84 18.81
C VAL A 118 -14.66 15.63 17.59
N ASP A 119 -13.34 15.75 17.75
CA ASP A 119 -12.36 15.38 16.72
C ASP A 119 -11.03 15.04 17.43
N PHE A 120 -10.72 13.75 17.54
CA PHE A 120 -9.53 13.30 18.26
C PHE A 120 -8.26 13.43 17.41
N HIS A 121 -8.36 13.31 16.09
CA HIS A 121 -7.25 13.57 15.17
C HIS A 121 -6.82 15.03 15.25
N THR A 122 -7.72 15.98 15.05
CA THR A 122 -7.43 17.41 15.14
C THR A 122 -6.99 17.81 16.56
N HIS A 123 -7.59 17.24 17.62
CA HIS A 123 -7.14 17.45 19.00
C HIS A 123 -5.67 17.03 19.25
N VAL A 124 -5.16 16.03 18.53
CA VAL A 124 -3.77 15.55 18.67
C VAL A 124 -2.81 16.16 17.64
N CYS A 125 -3.31 16.49 16.45
CA CYS A 125 -2.51 16.79 15.26
C CYS A 125 -2.68 18.22 14.70
N SER A 126 -3.43 19.14 15.32
CA SER A 126 -3.61 20.51 14.79
C SER A 126 -2.29 21.26 14.51
N GLY A 127 -1.30 21.13 15.40
CA GLY A 127 0.04 21.70 15.22
C GLY A 127 0.99 20.83 14.40
N PHE A 128 0.52 19.71 13.83
CA PHE A 128 1.32 18.84 12.98
C PHE A 128 1.61 19.49 11.64
N ASN A 129 2.89 19.64 11.32
CA ASN A 129 3.35 20.02 9.99
C ASN A 129 4.22 18.87 9.45
N PRO A 130 3.77 18.12 8.43
CA PRO A 130 4.49 16.95 7.91
C PRO A 130 5.84 17.34 7.31
N GLN A 131 5.91 18.48 6.59
CA GLN A 131 7.16 18.98 6.04
C GLN A 131 8.15 19.28 7.17
N LYS A 132 7.75 20.09 8.17
CA LYS A 132 8.62 20.45 9.30
C LYS A 132 9.11 19.24 10.08
N ARG A 133 8.24 18.29 10.45
CA ARG A 133 8.63 17.07 11.19
C ARG A 133 9.58 16.21 10.37
N ARG A 134 9.31 16.03 9.07
CA ARG A 134 10.16 15.29 8.14
C ARG A 134 11.54 15.94 7.99
N LEU A 135 11.61 17.26 7.87
CA LEU A 135 12.87 18.01 7.76
C LEU A 135 13.67 17.99 9.06
N GLU A 136 13.05 18.23 10.23
CA GLU A 136 13.72 18.14 11.53
C GLU A 136 14.26 16.74 11.85
N HIS A 137 13.66 15.71 11.26
CA HIS A 137 14.14 14.33 11.33
C HIS A 137 15.36 14.16 10.42
N ILE A 138 15.21 14.45 9.11
CA ILE A 138 16.29 14.28 8.12
C ILE A 138 17.53 15.12 8.48
N PHE A 139 17.38 16.36 8.95
CA PHE A 139 18.53 17.21 9.32
C PHE A 139 19.44 16.55 10.36
N LYS A 140 18.86 15.97 11.43
CA LYS A 140 19.62 15.27 12.48
C LYS A 140 20.33 14.02 11.96
N LEU A 141 19.74 13.38 10.95
CA LEU A 141 20.25 12.14 10.35
C LEU A 141 21.36 12.41 9.32
N ILE A 142 21.33 13.56 8.66
CA ILE A 142 22.37 14.01 7.71
C ILE A 142 23.51 14.75 8.42
N GLU A 143 23.28 15.30 9.62
CA GLU A 143 24.32 15.91 10.46
C GLU A 143 25.26 14.84 11.05
N PRO A 144 26.58 14.87 10.76
CA PRO A 144 27.51 13.84 11.20
C PRO A 144 27.74 13.88 12.73
N HIS A 145 27.02 13.04 13.45
CA HIS A 145 27.20 12.80 14.89
C HIS A 145 28.43 11.89 15.16
N ASP A 146 28.89 11.84 16.43
CA ASP A 146 30.26 11.42 16.77
C ASP A 146 30.55 9.90 16.57
N LYS A 147 31.75 9.64 16.04
CA LYS A 147 32.58 8.41 16.06
C LYS A 147 32.03 7.00 15.78
N ASN A 148 30.73 6.74 15.70
CA ASN A 148 30.27 5.41 15.28
C ASN A 148 30.76 5.09 13.85
N VAL A 149 31.39 3.93 13.70
CA VAL A 149 32.10 3.53 12.46
C VAL A 149 31.11 3.04 11.40
N GLU A 150 30.04 2.39 11.83
CA GLU A 150 28.96 1.90 10.98
C GLU A 150 28.31 3.06 10.20
N HIS A 151 28.11 2.86 8.89
CA HIS A 151 27.43 3.79 7.97
C HIS A 151 28.13 5.13 7.69
N ARG A 152 29.38 5.31 8.13
CA ARG A 152 30.16 6.54 7.86
C ARG A 152 30.26 6.91 6.38
N GLU A 153 30.48 5.94 5.50
CA GLU A 153 30.56 6.18 4.05
C GLU A 153 29.22 6.67 3.49
N ALA A 154 28.14 6.02 3.90
CA ALA A 154 26.78 6.37 3.55
C ALA A 154 26.46 7.82 3.95
N ALA A 155 26.68 8.18 5.22
CA ALA A 155 26.45 9.53 5.72
C ALA A 155 27.26 10.58 4.94
N THR A 156 28.50 10.23 4.56
CA THR A 156 29.38 11.07 3.73
C THR A 156 28.80 11.29 2.32
N ILE A 157 28.21 10.27 1.68
CA ILE A 157 27.58 10.38 0.36
C ILE A 157 26.40 11.36 0.40
N VAL A 158 25.47 11.19 1.34
CA VAL A 158 24.26 12.02 1.41
C VAL A 158 24.56 13.44 1.89
N TYR A 159 25.44 13.64 2.88
CA TYR A 159 25.87 14.98 3.27
C TYR A 159 26.52 15.71 2.08
N LYS A 160 27.35 15.00 1.28
CA LYS A 160 27.94 15.54 0.04
C LYS A 160 26.88 15.87 -1.02
N MET A 161 25.87 15.02 -1.22
CA MET A 161 24.75 15.29 -2.15
C MET A 161 23.92 16.49 -1.70
N PHE A 162 23.53 16.56 -0.43
CA PHE A 162 22.79 17.68 0.13
C PHE A 162 23.57 18.99 0.03
N SER A 163 24.85 18.99 0.44
CA SER A 163 25.70 20.17 0.35
C SER A 163 25.89 20.66 -1.09
N LYS A 164 26.00 19.74 -2.06
CA LYS A 164 26.02 20.08 -3.50
C LYS A 164 24.68 20.63 -3.99
N CYS A 165 23.57 19.99 -3.65
CA CYS A 165 22.22 20.43 -4.01
C CYS A 165 21.94 21.87 -3.57
N VAL A 166 22.31 22.24 -2.34
CA VAL A 166 22.13 23.60 -1.82
C VAL A 166 23.07 24.61 -2.51
N LYS A 167 24.32 24.23 -2.80
CA LYS A 167 25.37 25.15 -3.29
C LYS A 167 25.41 25.35 -4.80
N GLU A 168 25.09 24.34 -5.60
CA GLU A 168 25.19 24.35 -7.07
C GLU A 168 24.03 25.14 -7.70
N ARG A 169 23.99 26.45 -7.46
CA ARG A 169 22.89 27.37 -7.85
C ARG A 169 22.66 27.50 -9.36
N GLN A 170 23.60 27.05 -10.17
CA GLN A 170 23.49 26.97 -11.62
C GLN A 170 23.92 25.54 -12.01
N LEU A 171 23.22 24.95 -12.99
CA LEU A 171 23.67 23.71 -13.62
C LEU A 171 25.10 23.93 -14.14
N GLY A 172 26.03 23.02 -13.80
CA GLY A 172 27.43 23.09 -14.21
C GLY A 172 27.64 22.76 -15.69
N LEU A 173 27.04 23.54 -16.58
CA LEU A 173 26.88 23.23 -18.00
C LEU A 173 28.13 23.54 -18.84
N ALA A 174 29.26 22.96 -18.46
CA ALA A 174 30.29 22.61 -19.43
C ALA A 174 29.82 21.45 -20.33
N ASP A 175 29.12 20.46 -19.76
CA ASP A 175 28.82 19.16 -20.40
C ASP A 175 27.38 19.02 -20.97
N GLY A 176 26.59 20.11 -20.95
CA GLY A 176 25.28 20.19 -21.63
C GLY A 176 24.11 19.43 -20.97
N TRP A 177 22.91 20.02 -21.03
CA TRP A 177 21.70 19.52 -20.36
C TRP A 177 21.26 18.11 -20.79
N LYS A 178 21.56 17.71 -22.05
CA LYS A 178 21.27 16.36 -22.56
C LYS A 178 21.91 15.27 -21.68
N SER A 179 23.08 15.51 -21.09
CA SER A 179 23.76 14.54 -20.21
C SER A 179 23.03 14.28 -18.88
N ILE A 180 22.09 15.14 -18.50
CA ILE A 180 21.31 15.07 -17.25
C ILE A 180 19.89 14.55 -17.50
N ILE A 181 19.37 14.70 -18.73
CA ILE A 181 17.94 14.50 -19.08
C ILE A 181 17.71 13.37 -20.11
N LEU A 182 18.75 12.95 -20.84
CA LEU A 182 18.67 11.87 -21.82
C LEU A 182 19.76 10.82 -21.54
N PRO A 183 19.55 9.53 -21.86
CA PRO A 183 20.59 8.52 -21.75
C PRO A 183 21.63 8.70 -22.85
N ARG A 184 22.89 8.30 -22.63
CA ARG A 184 24.00 8.51 -23.59
C ARG A 184 23.73 7.98 -24.99
N ASN A 185 23.07 6.83 -25.12
CA ASN A 185 22.68 6.26 -26.41
C ASN A 185 21.60 7.09 -27.14
N ALA A 186 20.81 7.87 -26.42
CA ALA A 186 19.76 8.73 -26.95
C ALA A 186 20.08 10.24 -26.83
N HIS A 187 21.35 10.65 -26.63
CA HIS A 187 21.78 12.04 -26.81
C HIS A 187 21.55 12.58 -28.23
N HIS A 188 21.34 11.68 -29.20
CA HIS A 188 20.93 12.02 -30.56
C HIS A 188 19.47 12.47 -30.65
N LEU A 189 18.61 12.12 -29.69
CA LEU A 189 17.27 12.69 -29.60
C LEU A 189 17.41 14.18 -29.29
N ASP A 190 16.73 14.99 -30.07
CA ASP A 190 16.41 16.34 -29.66
C ASP A 190 15.13 16.36 -28.83
N PHE A 191 14.93 17.44 -28.08
CA PHE A 191 13.74 17.65 -27.29
C PHE A 191 12.82 18.56 -28.13
N PRO A 192 11.71 18.04 -28.72
CA PRO A 192 11.08 18.70 -29.87
C PRO A 192 10.63 20.16 -29.61
N ILE A 193 10.07 20.44 -28.43
CA ILE A 193 9.69 21.80 -27.98
C ILE A 193 10.87 22.79 -27.91
N LEU A 194 12.11 22.29 -27.92
CA LEU A 194 13.34 23.10 -27.91
C LEU A 194 14.11 23.03 -29.26
N THR A 195 13.45 22.71 -30.37
CA THR A 195 14.02 22.67 -31.72
C THR A 195 13.16 23.37 -32.77
N THR A 196 13.79 24.03 -33.74
CA THR A 196 13.14 24.82 -34.80
C THR A 196 13.02 24.10 -36.14
N SER A 197 13.51 22.87 -36.23
CA SER A 197 13.42 21.99 -37.39
C SER A 197 12.31 20.96 -37.21
N SER A 198 11.60 20.62 -38.27
CA SER A 198 10.62 19.51 -38.28
C SER A 198 11.26 18.22 -37.73
N TYR A 199 10.76 17.73 -36.60
CA TYR A 199 11.29 16.53 -35.96
C TYR A 199 11.00 15.31 -36.86
N PRO A 200 12.00 14.48 -37.20
CA PRO A 200 11.74 13.27 -37.99
C PRO A 200 10.89 12.30 -37.16
N SER A 201 9.85 11.72 -37.75
CA SER A 201 8.87 10.90 -37.05
C SER A 201 9.54 9.78 -36.23
N SER A 202 9.52 9.94 -34.89
CA SER A 202 10.21 9.04 -33.97
C SER A 202 9.68 7.61 -34.09
N ASN A 203 10.58 6.64 -34.22
CA ASN A 203 10.20 5.24 -34.18
C ASN A 203 9.95 4.76 -32.73
N SER A 204 9.28 3.61 -32.58
CA SER A 204 8.97 3.03 -31.25
C SER A 204 10.21 2.62 -30.43
N SER A 205 11.38 2.45 -31.07
CA SER A 205 12.63 2.15 -30.36
C SER A 205 13.15 3.38 -29.61
N GLU A 206 13.05 4.58 -30.17
CA GLU A 206 13.38 5.85 -29.50
C GLU A 206 12.49 6.08 -28.27
N LEU A 207 11.18 5.87 -28.42
CA LEU A 207 10.20 5.99 -27.35
C LEU A 207 10.45 4.96 -26.23
N THR A 208 10.76 3.71 -26.60
CA THR A 208 11.14 2.67 -25.64
C THR A 208 12.47 3.02 -24.94
N ALA A 209 13.48 3.54 -25.65
CA ALA A 209 14.74 3.94 -25.05
C ALA A 209 14.59 5.09 -24.05
N LEU A 210 13.66 6.03 -24.28
CA LEU A 210 13.30 7.07 -23.33
C LEU A 210 12.56 6.50 -22.11
N ILE A 211 11.61 5.57 -22.31
CA ILE A 211 10.89 4.89 -21.22
C ILE A 211 11.84 4.03 -20.38
N ILE A 212 12.85 3.38 -20.99
CA ILE A 212 13.96 2.71 -20.29
C ILE A 212 14.75 3.71 -19.43
N HIS A 213 15.06 4.90 -19.94
CA HIS A 213 15.76 5.92 -19.15
C HIS A 213 14.92 6.40 -17.96
N ILE A 214 13.65 6.72 -18.17
CA ILE A 214 12.76 7.26 -17.14
C ILE A 214 12.48 6.18 -16.08
N SER A 215 12.10 4.96 -16.50
CA SER A 215 11.84 3.85 -15.57
C SER A 215 13.07 3.44 -14.77
N ALA A 216 14.28 3.63 -15.29
CA ALA A 216 15.52 3.38 -14.55
C ALA A 216 15.81 4.44 -13.46
N HIS A 217 15.00 5.49 -13.30
CA HIS A 217 15.16 6.52 -12.26
C HIS A 217 13.89 6.75 -11.43
N PHE A 218 12.73 6.79 -12.08
CA PHE A 218 11.41 7.03 -11.49
C PHE A 218 10.41 5.99 -12.03
N PRO A 219 10.62 4.69 -11.73
CA PRO A 219 9.73 3.62 -12.22
C PRO A 219 8.27 3.81 -11.80
N GLU A 220 8.03 4.44 -10.65
CA GLU A 220 6.71 4.79 -10.12
C GLU A 220 6.00 5.93 -10.85
N ASN A 221 6.71 6.68 -11.72
CA ASN A 221 6.15 7.87 -12.37
C ASN A 221 6.71 8.10 -13.80
N ILE A 222 6.37 7.20 -14.71
CA ILE A 222 6.68 7.33 -16.14
C ILE A 222 5.64 8.26 -16.78
N GLY A 223 5.98 9.54 -16.88
CA GLY A 223 5.19 10.56 -17.59
C GLY A 223 3.86 10.95 -16.95
N GLY A 224 3.60 10.57 -15.69
CA GLY A 224 2.33 10.80 -15.02
C GLY A 224 1.18 9.89 -15.45
N PHE A 225 1.40 8.87 -16.29
CA PHE A 225 0.36 7.95 -16.75
C PHE A 225 0.69 6.45 -16.60
N LEU A 226 1.96 6.09 -16.34
CA LEU A 226 2.39 4.71 -16.16
C LEU A 226 3.31 4.59 -14.94
N SER A 227 2.98 3.69 -14.01
CA SER A 227 3.75 3.39 -12.80
C SER A 227 4.10 1.92 -12.81
N ILE A 228 5.33 1.57 -12.44
CA ILE A 228 5.85 0.20 -12.36
C ILE A 228 6.48 0.05 -10.98
N GLN A 229 5.69 -0.40 -10.01
CA GLN A 229 6.04 -0.39 -8.59
C GLN A 229 5.84 -1.77 -7.94
N PRO A 230 6.50 -2.07 -6.80
CA PRO A 230 6.24 -3.31 -6.07
C PRO A 230 4.76 -3.46 -5.67
N SER A 231 4.29 -4.70 -5.59
CA SER A 231 2.99 -5.02 -5.01
C SER A 231 2.96 -4.69 -3.52
N GLN A 232 1.80 -4.25 -3.02
CA GLN A 232 1.56 -4.07 -1.58
C GLN A 232 1.45 -5.41 -0.83
N ASP A 233 1.27 -6.51 -1.58
CA ASP A 233 0.93 -7.85 -1.07
C ASP A 233 2.04 -8.88 -1.31
N SER A 234 3.04 -8.51 -2.12
CA SER A 234 4.21 -9.32 -2.44
C SER A 234 5.40 -8.42 -2.78
N GLU A 235 6.46 -8.51 -1.98
CA GLU A 235 7.75 -7.85 -2.26
C GLU A 235 8.46 -8.42 -3.51
N PHE A 236 7.87 -9.41 -4.19
CA PHE A 236 8.43 -10.15 -5.32
C PHE A 236 7.52 -10.09 -6.56
N SER A 237 6.67 -9.06 -6.65
CA SER A 237 5.83 -8.81 -7.83
C SER A 237 5.78 -7.33 -8.14
N LEU A 238 5.73 -7.00 -9.44
CA LEU A 238 5.61 -5.63 -9.94
C LEU A 238 4.22 -5.41 -10.52
N PHE A 239 3.64 -4.25 -10.22
CA PHE A 239 2.38 -3.80 -10.77
C PHE A 239 2.58 -2.61 -11.72
N VAL A 240 2.18 -2.81 -12.96
CA VAL A 240 2.05 -1.79 -14.01
C VAL A 240 0.68 -1.14 -13.87
N VAL A 241 0.60 0.06 -13.30
CA VAL A 241 -0.67 0.71 -12.92
C VAL A 241 -0.67 2.21 -13.24
N LYS A 242 -1.82 2.86 -13.04
CA LYS A 242 -1.92 4.32 -13.02
C LYS A 242 -1.10 4.89 -11.83
N PRO A 243 -0.21 5.88 -12.04
CA PRO A 243 0.49 6.55 -10.94
C PRO A 243 -0.46 7.23 -9.96
N ASN A 244 -0.16 7.15 -8.66
CA ASN A 244 -0.86 7.88 -7.60
C ASN A 244 0.05 8.99 -7.04
N VAL A 245 0.37 9.98 -7.88
CA VAL A 245 1.34 11.05 -7.59
C VAL A 245 0.79 12.42 -7.99
N LYS A 246 1.31 13.50 -7.38
CA LYS A 246 0.99 14.87 -7.80
C LYS A 246 1.74 15.21 -9.10
N ILE A 247 1.02 15.11 -10.21
CA ILE A 247 1.54 15.42 -11.56
C ILE A 247 1.75 16.95 -11.73
N PRO A 248 2.74 17.41 -12.53
CA PRO A 248 3.09 18.83 -12.61
C PRO A 248 2.00 19.72 -13.23
N THR A 249 1.95 20.95 -12.73
CA THR A 249 1.20 22.04 -13.35
C THR A 249 1.95 22.64 -14.54
N GLU A 250 1.23 23.35 -15.41
CA GLU A 250 1.83 24.10 -16.52
C GLU A 250 2.89 25.10 -16.05
N PHE A 251 2.68 25.77 -14.90
CA PHE A 251 3.65 26.67 -14.30
C PHE A 251 4.95 25.95 -13.89
N GLU A 252 4.85 24.74 -13.35
CA GLU A 252 6.03 23.93 -13.01
C GLU A 252 6.80 23.51 -14.26
N TYR A 253 6.11 23.20 -15.38
CA TYR A 253 6.77 22.96 -16.67
C TYR A 253 7.38 24.22 -17.31
N ARG A 254 6.77 25.40 -17.15
CA ARG A 254 7.35 26.67 -17.60
C ARG A 254 8.67 26.96 -16.89
N ASN A 255 8.71 26.79 -15.56
CA ASN A 255 9.94 26.94 -14.78
C ASN A 255 11.05 25.95 -15.20
N VAL A 256 10.68 24.72 -15.58
CA VAL A 256 11.60 23.73 -16.17
C VAL A 256 12.13 24.19 -17.54
N LEU A 257 11.26 24.67 -18.42
CA LEU A 257 11.64 25.19 -19.74
C LEU A 257 12.59 26.39 -19.62
N GLU A 258 12.32 27.35 -18.72
CA GLU A 258 13.23 28.48 -18.46
C GLU A 258 14.64 28.01 -18.08
N ILE A 259 14.76 27.02 -17.19
CA ILE A 259 16.05 26.47 -16.76
C ILE A 259 16.81 25.80 -17.93
N LEU A 260 16.10 25.13 -18.85
CA LEU A 260 16.68 24.42 -20.00
C LEU A 260 16.98 25.34 -21.19
N LEU A 261 16.33 26.50 -21.27
CA LEU A 261 16.50 27.50 -22.32
C LEU A 261 17.58 28.53 -21.98
N LYS A 262 17.71 28.92 -20.70
CA LYS A 262 18.70 29.88 -20.20
C LYS A 262 20.16 29.69 -20.67
N PRO A 263 20.68 28.47 -20.94
CA PRO A 263 22.04 28.26 -21.43
C PRO A 263 22.21 28.42 -22.96
N ARG A 264 21.16 28.78 -23.69
CA ARG A 264 21.13 28.74 -25.17
C ARG A 264 21.07 30.14 -25.80
N ASP A 265 22.06 30.47 -26.62
CA ASP A 265 21.94 31.52 -27.66
C ASP A 265 21.10 31.03 -28.86
N VAL A 266 20.00 30.32 -28.60
CA VAL A 266 19.09 29.78 -29.63
C VAL A 266 17.88 30.69 -29.73
N ILE A 267 17.57 31.14 -30.95
CA ILE A 267 16.33 31.84 -31.25
C ILE A 267 15.18 30.83 -31.13
N ILE A 268 14.43 30.91 -30.04
CA ILE A 268 13.29 30.05 -29.74
C ILE A 268 12.02 30.75 -30.24
N ASP A 269 11.20 30.08 -31.04
CA ASP A 269 9.86 30.57 -31.32
C ASP A 269 8.98 30.35 -30.10
N VAL A 270 8.71 31.43 -29.37
CA VAL A 270 7.86 31.42 -28.18
C VAL A 270 6.46 30.92 -28.51
N GLN A 271 5.88 31.27 -29.67
CA GLN A 271 4.52 30.86 -30.02
C GLN A 271 4.42 29.34 -30.22
N GLU A 272 5.46 28.73 -30.80
CA GLU A 272 5.52 27.28 -30.99
C GLU A 272 5.77 26.52 -29.67
N VAL A 273 6.54 27.11 -28.74
CA VAL A 273 6.66 26.60 -27.36
C VAL A 273 5.32 26.64 -26.63
N GLU A 274 4.60 27.77 -26.69
CA GLU A 274 3.27 27.91 -26.08
C GLU A 274 2.27 26.90 -26.65
N ARG A 275 2.24 26.73 -27.98
CA ARG A 275 1.38 25.75 -28.66
C ARG A 275 1.71 24.32 -28.23
N THR A 276 2.99 23.95 -28.27
CA THR A 276 3.45 22.60 -27.92
C THR A 276 3.20 22.28 -26.44
N LEU A 277 3.44 23.23 -25.53
CA LEU A 277 3.11 23.07 -24.11
C LEU A 277 1.60 22.92 -23.89
N THR A 278 0.76 23.67 -24.62
CA THR A 278 -0.70 23.53 -24.57
C THR A 278 -1.17 22.14 -25.01
N ASP A 279 -0.59 21.59 -26.07
CA ASP A 279 -0.90 20.25 -26.57
C ASP A 279 -0.42 19.16 -25.59
N VAL A 280 0.76 19.32 -24.98
CA VAL A 280 1.27 18.46 -23.89
C VAL A 280 0.34 18.48 -22.67
N MET A 281 -0.09 19.66 -22.21
CA MET A 281 -1.01 19.78 -21.07
C MET A 281 -2.37 19.13 -21.36
N ARG A 282 -2.85 19.18 -22.62
CA ARG A 282 -4.09 18.51 -23.04
C ARG A 282 -3.94 16.99 -23.07
N LEU A 283 -2.81 16.46 -23.55
CA LEU A 283 -2.49 15.03 -23.50
C LEU A 283 -2.39 14.55 -22.05
N GLN A 284 -1.60 15.25 -21.21
CA GLN A 284 -1.45 14.94 -19.79
C GLN A 284 -2.80 14.87 -19.08
N LYS A 285 -3.66 15.88 -19.25
CA LYS A 285 -4.98 15.87 -18.63
C LYS A 285 -5.85 14.71 -19.13
N ARG A 286 -5.86 14.41 -20.43
CA ARG A 286 -6.64 13.26 -20.94
C ARG A 286 -6.18 11.93 -20.38
N LEU A 287 -4.88 11.76 -20.09
CA LEU A 287 -4.34 10.57 -19.43
C LEU A 287 -4.68 10.53 -17.93
N GLN A 288 -4.68 11.69 -17.26
CA GLN A 288 -5.16 11.83 -15.86
C GLN A 288 -6.65 11.48 -15.71
N ASP A 289 -7.50 11.89 -16.65
CA ASP A 289 -8.94 11.72 -16.59
C ASP A 289 -9.40 10.26 -16.91
N ILE A 290 -8.48 9.35 -17.30
CA ILE A 290 -8.81 7.94 -17.55
C ILE A 290 -9.20 7.25 -16.23
N PRO A 291 -10.38 6.61 -16.11
CA PRO A 291 -10.75 5.83 -14.93
C PRO A 291 -9.89 4.57 -14.79
N PHE A 292 -9.66 4.13 -13.56
CA PHE A 292 -8.86 2.95 -13.23
C PHE A 292 -9.44 2.27 -11.99
N SER A 293 -9.61 0.94 -12.02
CA SER A 293 -10.03 0.15 -10.85
C SER A 293 -9.09 -1.04 -10.60
N THR A 294 -8.74 -1.27 -9.33
CA THR A 294 -7.98 -2.44 -8.89
C THR A 294 -8.84 -3.69 -8.67
N GLU A 295 -10.17 -3.58 -8.75
CA GLU A 295 -11.11 -4.70 -8.53
C GLU A 295 -11.16 -5.69 -9.72
N HIS A 296 -10.58 -5.33 -10.87
CA HIS A 296 -10.69 -6.10 -12.10
C HIS A 296 -9.51 -7.04 -12.28
N SER A 297 -9.81 -8.25 -12.78
CA SER A 297 -8.90 -9.40 -12.90
C SER A 297 -7.46 -9.07 -13.31
N VAL A 298 -6.50 -9.69 -12.61
CA VAL A 298 -5.05 -9.61 -12.87
C VAL A 298 -4.74 -9.75 -14.37
N VAL A 299 -3.92 -8.83 -14.87
CA VAL A 299 -3.50 -8.74 -16.27
C VAL A 299 -2.03 -9.14 -16.37
N GLU A 300 -1.72 -10.23 -17.07
CA GLU A 300 -0.34 -10.60 -17.40
C GLU A 300 0.35 -9.54 -18.27
N LEU A 301 1.66 -9.37 -18.12
CA LEU A 301 2.51 -8.59 -19.03
C LEU A 301 2.28 -8.96 -20.52
N SER A 302 1.97 -10.22 -20.82
CA SER A 302 1.64 -10.75 -22.15
C SER A 302 0.41 -10.09 -22.82
N LYS A 303 -0.48 -9.49 -22.02
CA LYS A 303 -1.67 -8.73 -22.46
C LYS A 303 -1.43 -7.21 -22.39
N ILE A 304 -0.62 -6.74 -21.44
CA ILE A 304 -0.18 -5.32 -21.38
C ILE A 304 0.60 -4.96 -22.65
N GLN A 305 1.57 -5.79 -23.06
CA GLN A 305 2.35 -5.61 -24.31
C GLN A 305 1.48 -5.53 -25.58
N LYS A 306 0.30 -6.15 -25.61
CA LYS A 306 -0.64 -6.08 -26.74
C LYS A 306 -1.48 -4.80 -26.75
N SER A 307 -1.57 -4.12 -25.61
CA SER A 307 -2.33 -2.89 -25.43
C SER A 307 -1.42 -1.66 -25.57
N LEU A 308 -0.20 -1.74 -25.03
CA LEU A 308 0.85 -0.73 -25.09
C LEU A 308 2.02 -1.24 -25.95
N ASP A 309 1.76 -1.41 -27.24
CA ASP A 309 2.68 -1.96 -28.24
C ASP A 309 3.78 -0.97 -28.67
N PHE A 310 3.58 0.33 -28.44
CA PHE A 310 4.59 1.38 -28.59
C PHE A 310 5.78 1.25 -27.62
N ILE A 311 5.71 0.33 -26.65
CA ILE A 311 6.78 -0.05 -25.75
C ILE A 311 7.21 -1.49 -26.10
N ASP A 312 8.49 -1.70 -26.37
CA ASP A 312 9.05 -3.06 -26.32
C ASP A 312 9.28 -3.43 -24.84
N TRP A 313 8.31 -4.12 -24.24
CA TRP A 313 8.36 -4.52 -22.85
C TRP A 313 9.43 -5.57 -22.59
N LYS A 314 9.82 -6.36 -23.60
CA LYS A 314 10.94 -7.30 -23.44
C LYS A 314 12.26 -6.53 -23.31
N LEU A 315 12.52 -5.57 -24.20
CA LEU A 315 13.70 -4.72 -24.12
C LEU A 315 13.72 -3.90 -22.82
N LEU A 316 12.56 -3.44 -22.35
CA LEU A 316 12.41 -2.75 -21.07
C LEU A 316 12.82 -3.65 -19.89
N VAL A 317 12.26 -4.86 -19.78
CA VAL A 317 12.58 -5.80 -18.67
C VAL A 317 14.02 -6.32 -18.75
N ASP A 318 14.50 -6.68 -19.95
CA ASP A 318 15.89 -7.08 -20.16
C ASP A 318 16.88 -5.94 -19.80
N SER A 319 16.47 -4.66 -19.89
CA SER A 319 17.32 -3.52 -19.51
C SER A 319 17.47 -3.33 -18.00
N TRP A 320 16.49 -3.77 -17.21
CA TRP A 320 16.53 -3.70 -15.75
C TRP A 320 17.38 -4.82 -15.13
N TYR A 321 17.34 -6.03 -15.70
CA TYR A 321 18.09 -7.20 -15.22
C TYR A 321 18.90 -7.88 -16.35
N PRO A 322 19.98 -7.25 -16.85
CA PRO A 322 20.68 -7.72 -18.05
C PRO A 322 21.72 -8.83 -17.77
N SER A 323 21.31 -10.10 -17.64
CA SER A 323 21.97 -11.29 -18.27
C SER A 323 21.52 -12.66 -17.71
N ASN A 324 21.67 -13.69 -18.57
CA ASN A 324 21.71 -15.13 -18.28
C ASN A 324 20.47 -15.76 -17.60
N SER A 325 19.70 -16.47 -18.44
CA SER A 325 18.57 -17.38 -18.13
C SER A 325 17.37 -16.83 -17.35
N SER A 326 17.52 -15.77 -16.56
CA SER A 326 16.55 -15.36 -15.55
C SER A 326 15.58 -14.25 -15.99
N THR A 327 15.70 -13.68 -17.20
CA THR A 327 14.82 -12.55 -17.58
C THR A 327 13.35 -12.97 -17.75
N ASN A 328 13.07 -14.25 -17.99
CA ASN A 328 11.72 -14.80 -17.87
C ASN A 328 11.17 -14.66 -16.43
N THR A 329 11.97 -14.95 -15.40
CA THR A 329 11.47 -14.97 -14.01
C THR A 329 11.11 -13.59 -13.46
N LEU A 330 11.64 -12.51 -14.05
CA LEU A 330 11.17 -11.14 -13.77
C LEU A 330 9.94 -10.78 -14.61
N ALA A 331 9.86 -11.21 -15.88
CA ALA A 331 8.67 -11.01 -16.72
C ALA A 331 7.43 -11.71 -16.15
N ASP A 332 7.60 -12.94 -15.64
CA ASP A 332 6.56 -13.75 -14.97
C ASP A 332 6.17 -13.20 -13.58
N LYS A 333 6.85 -12.14 -13.10
CA LYS A 333 6.54 -11.40 -11.87
C LYS A 333 5.90 -10.02 -12.13
N ILE A 334 5.66 -9.66 -13.39
CA ILE A 334 5.05 -8.37 -13.78
C ILE A 334 3.58 -8.55 -14.18
N TYR A 335 2.72 -7.83 -13.46
CA TYR A 335 1.27 -7.87 -13.58
C TYR A 335 0.66 -6.48 -13.70
N GLY A 336 -0.64 -6.44 -13.95
CA GLY A 336 -1.44 -5.23 -14.02
C GLY A 336 -2.89 -5.47 -13.61
N PHE A 337 -3.71 -4.41 -13.68
CA PHE A 337 -5.14 -4.42 -13.38
C PHE A 337 -5.89 -3.62 -14.44
N ASP A 338 -7.18 -3.91 -14.63
CA ASP A 338 -8.07 -3.20 -15.56
C ASP A 338 -7.49 -3.03 -16.97
N SER A 339 -7.63 -4.05 -17.84
CA SER A 339 -7.01 -3.95 -19.18
C SER A 339 -7.55 -2.82 -20.04
N LYS A 340 -8.77 -2.36 -19.75
CA LYS A 340 -9.38 -1.21 -20.40
C LYS A 340 -8.59 0.07 -20.14
N TYR A 341 -7.88 0.18 -19.02
CA TYR A 341 -6.96 1.28 -18.74
C TYR A 341 -5.87 1.36 -19.82
N TYR A 342 -5.15 0.25 -20.07
CA TYR A 342 -4.08 0.21 -21.08
C TYR A 342 -4.59 0.43 -22.51
N GLU A 343 -5.74 -0.18 -22.83
CA GLU A 343 -6.43 0.01 -24.12
C GLU A 343 -6.83 1.50 -24.33
N THR A 344 -7.28 2.18 -23.27
CA THR A 344 -7.64 3.61 -23.32
C THR A 344 -6.41 4.51 -23.37
N VAL A 345 -5.35 4.22 -22.62
CA VAL A 345 -4.06 4.95 -22.68
C VAL A 345 -3.49 4.91 -24.10
N SER A 346 -3.46 3.73 -24.72
CA SER A 346 -2.99 3.55 -26.10
C SER A 346 -3.82 4.34 -27.11
N THR A 347 -5.16 4.28 -26.99
CA THR A 347 -6.09 5.06 -27.80
C THR A 347 -5.83 6.57 -27.66
N VAL A 348 -5.77 7.09 -26.43
CA VAL A 348 -5.54 8.52 -26.15
C VAL A 348 -4.18 8.99 -26.68
N ILE A 349 -3.14 8.16 -26.61
CA ILE A 349 -1.82 8.48 -27.18
C ILE A 349 -1.88 8.54 -28.71
N SER A 350 -2.59 7.61 -29.36
CA SER A 350 -2.70 7.54 -30.84
C SER A 350 -3.41 8.75 -31.48
N GLU A 351 -4.16 9.53 -30.69
CA GLU A 351 -4.84 10.75 -31.15
C GLU A 351 -3.91 11.99 -31.24
N TYR A 352 -2.66 11.89 -30.79
CA TYR A 352 -1.69 13.00 -30.79
C TYR A 352 -0.44 12.68 -31.63
N PRO A 353 0.23 13.70 -32.21
CA PRO A 353 1.56 13.52 -32.81
C PRO A 353 2.55 12.93 -31.80
N HIS A 354 3.41 12.00 -32.23
CA HIS A 354 4.41 11.34 -31.37
C HIS A 354 5.30 12.31 -30.59
N GLU A 355 5.64 13.46 -31.19
CA GLU A 355 6.37 14.55 -30.54
C GLU A 355 5.69 15.04 -29.25
N THR A 356 4.36 14.99 -29.16
CA THR A 356 3.60 15.40 -27.95
C THR A 356 3.90 14.46 -26.77
N LEU A 357 3.99 13.15 -27.03
CA LEU A 357 4.33 12.17 -26.00
C LEU A 357 5.82 12.25 -25.63
N LEU A 358 6.72 12.46 -26.59
CA LEU A 358 8.14 12.72 -26.31
C LEU A 358 8.32 13.99 -25.46
N ASN A 359 7.65 15.08 -25.82
CA ASN A 359 7.69 16.32 -25.04
C ASN A 359 7.12 16.12 -23.63
N LEU A 360 6.00 15.41 -23.46
CA LEU A 360 5.46 15.05 -22.14
C LEU A 360 6.48 14.26 -21.32
N LEU A 361 7.03 13.18 -21.86
CA LEU A 361 8.00 12.33 -21.16
C LEU A 361 9.28 13.09 -20.77
N ILE A 362 9.84 13.90 -21.67
CA ILE A 362 11.05 14.69 -21.40
C ILE A 362 10.76 15.82 -20.39
N LEU A 363 9.63 16.54 -20.50
CA LEU A 363 9.22 17.57 -19.53
C LEU A 363 9.02 16.98 -18.14
N HIS A 364 8.34 15.83 -18.06
CA HIS A 364 8.04 15.16 -16.80
C HIS A 364 9.30 14.65 -16.10
N PHE A 365 10.21 14.01 -16.85
CA PHE A 365 11.51 13.61 -16.33
C PHE A 365 12.37 14.81 -15.90
N SER A 366 12.37 15.87 -16.70
CA SER A 366 13.08 17.12 -16.39
C SER A 366 12.54 17.78 -15.12
N TYR A 367 11.23 17.72 -14.86
CA TYR A 367 10.62 18.23 -13.62
C TYR A 367 11.10 17.45 -12.39
N GLU A 368 11.06 16.12 -12.37
CA GLU A 368 11.49 15.35 -11.19
C GLU A 368 13.01 15.51 -10.95
N MET A 369 13.81 15.59 -12.02
CA MET A 369 15.24 15.89 -11.92
C MET A 369 15.51 17.31 -11.40
N LEU A 370 14.77 18.34 -11.86
CA LEU A 370 15.01 19.75 -11.54
C LEU A 370 14.17 20.30 -10.37
N ARG A 371 13.39 19.47 -9.68
CA ARG A 371 12.47 19.88 -8.59
C ARG A 371 13.12 20.75 -7.50
N THR A 372 14.41 20.54 -7.23
CA THR A 372 15.22 21.32 -6.29
C THR A 372 15.67 22.69 -6.81
N GLN A 373 15.67 22.92 -8.12
CA GLN A 373 16.00 24.20 -8.73
C GLN A 373 14.78 25.12 -8.85
N ILE A 374 13.59 24.55 -9.11
CA ILE A 374 12.32 25.29 -9.21
C ILE A 374 11.68 25.61 -7.85
N SER A 375 12.15 25.00 -6.76
CA SER A 375 11.66 25.27 -5.41
C SER A 375 12.21 26.59 -4.85
N ALA A 376 11.30 27.47 -4.41
CA ALA A 376 11.66 28.64 -3.60
C ALA A 376 12.34 28.25 -2.28
N GLU A 377 11.87 27.17 -1.66
CA GLU A 377 12.44 26.57 -0.44
C GLU A 377 13.48 25.52 -0.81
N ARG A 378 14.52 25.93 -1.53
CA ARG A 378 15.53 25.03 -2.11
C ARG A 378 16.21 24.11 -1.10
N GLU A 379 16.55 24.60 0.09
CA GLU A 379 17.20 23.78 1.11
C GLU A 379 16.28 22.65 1.59
N GLN A 380 15.01 22.97 1.85
CA GLN A 380 13.97 22.00 2.22
C GLN A 380 13.70 21.01 1.07
N ALA A 381 13.61 21.47 -0.18
CA ALA A 381 13.50 20.58 -1.34
C ALA A 381 14.73 19.67 -1.51
N CYS A 382 15.94 20.19 -1.27
CA CYS A 382 17.18 19.42 -1.34
C CYS A 382 17.24 18.36 -0.25
N LEU A 383 16.82 18.69 0.96
CA LEU A 383 16.77 17.76 2.08
C LEU A 383 15.77 16.62 1.79
N LEU A 384 14.57 16.97 1.30
CA LEU A 384 13.56 16.00 0.89
C LEU A 384 14.03 15.11 -0.27
N GLN A 385 14.52 15.68 -1.38
CA GLN A 385 14.95 14.91 -2.56
C GLN A 385 16.17 14.03 -2.25
N VAL A 386 17.12 14.50 -1.43
CA VAL A 386 18.24 13.65 -1.01
C VAL A 386 17.77 12.56 -0.03
N SER A 387 16.80 12.82 0.85
CA SER A 387 16.25 11.80 1.76
C SER A 387 15.49 10.68 1.04
N SER A 388 14.74 10.99 -0.03
CA SER A 388 13.95 10.00 -0.75
C SER A 388 14.77 9.09 -1.66
N VAL A 389 15.98 9.51 -2.04
CA VAL A 389 16.91 8.69 -2.83
C VAL A 389 18.03 8.09 -1.99
N ALA A 390 18.19 8.51 -0.73
CA ALA A 390 19.22 7.99 0.18
C ALA A 390 19.05 6.48 0.39
N PRO A 391 20.07 5.65 0.09
CA PRO A 391 19.98 4.21 0.33
C PRO A 391 19.86 3.86 1.82
N GLY A 392 18.63 3.56 2.26
CA GLY A 392 18.23 2.79 3.45
C GLY A 392 18.58 3.36 4.82
N ARG A 393 19.84 3.73 5.05
CA ARG A 393 20.48 3.74 6.36
C ARG A 393 21.46 4.88 6.56
N ILE A 394 21.15 6.00 5.94
CA ILE A 394 21.65 7.31 6.37
C ILE A 394 20.61 7.98 7.26
N LEU A 395 19.34 7.63 7.05
CA LEU A 395 18.21 8.03 7.88
C LEU A 395 18.04 7.18 9.16
N ILE A 396 19.10 6.47 9.59
CA ILE A 396 19.14 5.78 10.89
C ILE A 396 20.40 6.24 11.64
N GLN A 397 20.23 7.23 12.53
CA GLN A 397 21.20 7.50 13.59
C GLN A 397 21.34 6.23 14.45
N GLY A 398 22.57 5.71 14.60
CA GLY A 398 22.88 4.67 15.58
C GLY A 398 22.10 3.36 15.41
N SER A 399 22.13 2.79 14.20
CA SER A 399 21.92 1.36 13.92
C SER A 399 20.95 0.56 14.82
N ALA A 400 19.71 1.04 14.98
CA ALA A 400 18.56 0.30 15.54
C ALA A 400 18.92 -0.59 16.75
N GLU A 401 19.10 0.05 17.91
CA GLU A 401 19.60 -0.53 19.17
C GLU A 401 19.14 -1.97 19.40
N GLU A 402 20.07 -2.85 19.79
CA GLU A 402 19.77 -4.25 20.11
C GLU A 402 18.63 -4.35 21.14
N GLU A 403 18.65 -3.45 22.13
CA GLU A 403 17.56 -3.23 23.10
C GLU A 403 16.21 -2.89 22.43
N GLY A 404 16.19 -2.05 21.40
CA GLY A 404 14.98 -1.65 20.67
C GLY A 404 14.42 -2.76 19.78
N LEU A 405 15.30 -3.53 19.14
CA LEU A 405 14.96 -4.74 18.38
C LEU A 405 14.44 -5.87 19.29
N GLU A 406 15.10 -6.09 20.43
CA GLU A 406 14.64 -7.02 21.47
C GLU A 406 13.27 -6.60 22.01
N LYS A 407 13.11 -5.31 22.36
CA LYS A 407 11.86 -4.74 22.86
C LYS A 407 10.71 -4.94 21.86
N LEU A 408 10.93 -4.63 20.58
CA LEU A 408 9.91 -4.84 19.54
C LEU A 408 9.59 -6.34 19.39
N THR A 409 10.61 -7.21 19.35
CA THR A 409 10.43 -8.67 19.24
C THR A 409 9.64 -9.25 20.40
N GLY A 410 9.92 -8.81 21.63
CA GLY A 410 9.16 -9.19 22.83
C GLY A 410 7.70 -8.70 22.79
N MET A 411 7.46 -7.48 22.33
CA MET A 411 6.12 -6.92 22.21
C MET A 411 5.30 -7.58 21.09
N LEU A 412 5.92 -7.90 19.95
CA LEU A 412 5.29 -8.67 18.87
C LEU A 412 4.97 -10.11 19.29
N LYS A 413 5.80 -10.73 20.13
CA LYS A 413 5.50 -12.01 20.78
C LYS A 413 4.26 -11.92 21.68
N THR A 414 4.09 -10.83 22.43
CA THR A 414 2.87 -10.56 23.22
C THR A 414 1.64 -10.39 22.32
N VAL A 415 1.74 -9.62 21.21
CA VAL A 415 0.66 -9.49 20.22
C VAL A 415 0.28 -10.86 19.64
N LYS A 416 1.25 -11.67 19.20
CA LYS A 416 0.97 -13.03 18.70
C LYS A 416 0.35 -13.93 19.77
N GLN A 417 0.79 -13.86 21.03
CA GLN A 417 0.19 -14.68 22.09
C GLN A 417 -1.27 -14.26 22.37
N HIS A 418 -1.57 -12.97 22.40
CA HIS A 418 -2.93 -12.46 22.57
C HIS A 418 -3.84 -12.84 21.40
N LEU A 419 -3.39 -12.65 20.16
CA LEU A 419 -4.12 -13.03 18.95
C LEU A 419 -4.35 -14.54 18.87
N ARG A 420 -3.36 -15.37 19.19
CA ARG A 420 -3.54 -16.84 19.22
C ARG A 420 -4.65 -17.26 20.18
N THR A 421 -4.72 -16.65 21.36
CA THR A 421 -5.79 -16.91 22.34
C THR A 421 -7.14 -16.40 21.84
N SER A 422 -7.18 -15.28 21.12
CA SER A 422 -8.42 -14.73 20.54
C SER A 422 -8.95 -15.61 19.39
N LEU A 423 -8.09 -15.98 18.44
CA LEU A 423 -8.39 -16.91 17.34
C LEU A 423 -9.00 -18.22 17.86
N ALA A 424 -8.40 -18.82 18.88
CA ALA A 424 -8.87 -20.09 19.47
C ALA A 424 -10.30 -20.04 20.07
N ASN A 425 -10.89 -18.85 20.23
CA ASN A 425 -12.24 -18.64 20.75
C ASN A 425 -13.28 -18.24 19.68
N LEU A 426 -12.89 -18.12 18.39
CA LEU A 426 -13.81 -17.75 17.31
C LEU A 426 -14.86 -18.85 17.06
N LYS A 427 -16.13 -18.53 17.34
CA LYS A 427 -17.26 -19.48 17.24
C LYS A 427 -17.82 -19.66 15.83
N TRP A 428 -17.50 -18.78 14.89
CA TRP A 428 -18.03 -18.82 13.52
C TRP A 428 -17.25 -19.74 12.58
N MET A 429 -15.99 -20.05 12.90
CA MET A 429 -15.11 -20.89 12.11
C MET A 429 -15.24 -22.36 12.56
N ASP A 430 -15.33 -23.29 11.60
CA ASP A 430 -15.32 -24.72 11.89
C ASP A 430 -13.95 -25.20 12.41
N ARG A 431 -13.90 -26.38 13.03
CA ARG A 431 -12.68 -26.91 13.64
C ARG A 431 -11.52 -27.12 12.65
N SER A 432 -11.81 -27.52 11.41
CA SER A 432 -10.78 -27.74 10.40
C SER A 432 -10.17 -26.42 9.94
N GLY A 433 -11.02 -25.39 9.76
CA GLY A 433 -10.57 -24.01 9.59
C GLY A 433 -9.73 -23.54 10.78
N MET A 434 -10.20 -23.75 12.02
CA MET A 434 -9.49 -23.31 13.23
C MET A 434 -8.09 -23.94 13.38
N ASP A 435 -7.96 -25.25 13.11
CA ASP A 435 -6.69 -25.97 13.21
C ASP A 435 -5.68 -25.51 12.11
N GLU A 436 -6.14 -25.13 10.92
CA GLU A 436 -5.31 -24.54 9.86
C GLU A 436 -4.99 -23.06 10.14
N ALA A 437 -5.95 -22.26 10.61
CA ALA A 437 -5.77 -20.86 10.97
C ALA A 437 -4.73 -20.70 12.10
N GLN A 438 -4.81 -21.53 13.15
CA GLN A 438 -3.76 -21.58 14.17
C GLN A 438 -2.41 -22.01 13.58
N ARG A 439 -2.36 -22.98 12.66
CA ARG A 439 -1.10 -23.39 12.02
C ARG A 439 -0.47 -22.24 11.22
N LYS A 440 -1.29 -21.52 10.44
CA LYS A 440 -0.87 -20.35 9.65
C LYS A 440 -0.34 -19.24 10.55
N PHE A 441 -1.12 -18.84 11.54
CA PHE A 441 -0.75 -17.76 12.45
C PHE A 441 0.49 -18.08 13.30
N ASN A 442 0.64 -19.34 13.76
CA ASN A 442 1.85 -19.77 14.46
C ASN A 442 3.08 -19.63 13.55
N ARG A 443 2.97 -20.08 12.29
CA ARG A 443 4.03 -20.00 11.28
C ARG A 443 4.35 -18.59 10.79
N THR A 444 3.45 -17.62 10.91
CA THR A 444 3.67 -16.26 10.39
C THR A 444 4.97 -15.65 10.94
N GLU A 445 5.98 -15.50 10.09
CA GLU A 445 7.27 -14.96 10.48
C GLU A 445 7.21 -13.43 10.61
N PHE A 446 7.99 -12.86 11.53
CA PHE A 446 8.41 -11.46 11.44
C PHE A 446 9.84 -11.42 10.89
N ARG A 447 10.08 -10.60 9.86
CA ARG A 447 11.41 -10.24 9.38
C ARG A 447 11.61 -8.75 9.54
N PHE A 448 12.83 -8.33 9.80
CA PHE A 448 13.20 -6.92 9.86
C PHE A 448 14.02 -6.61 8.61
N GLY A 449 13.57 -5.63 7.83
CA GLY A 449 14.03 -5.39 6.45
C GLY A 449 15.55 -5.21 6.30
N PHE A 450 16.03 -5.35 5.06
CA PHE A 450 17.46 -5.34 4.78
C PHE A 450 18.13 -4.02 5.19
N ASP A 451 19.41 -4.13 5.59
CA ASP A 451 20.11 -3.09 6.32
C ASP A 451 21.13 -2.31 5.45
N GLY A 452 21.23 -2.65 4.15
CA GLY A 452 21.75 -1.81 3.05
C GLY A 452 23.25 -1.46 3.05
N ALA A 453 23.95 -1.65 4.18
CA ALA A 453 25.24 -1.00 4.43
C ALA A 453 26.33 -1.44 3.44
N ASN A 454 26.45 -2.75 3.20
CA ASN A 454 27.51 -3.31 2.36
C ASN A 454 27.30 -3.02 0.86
N GLU A 455 26.05 -2.79 0.43
CA GLU A 455 25.75 -2.53 -0.99
C GLU A 455 25.99 -1.07 -1.39
N ILE A 456 26.04 -0.14 -0.42
CA ILE A 456 26.28 1.28 -0.71
C ILE A 456 27.73 1.53 -1.17
N GLU A 457 28.66 0.61 -0.88
CA GLU A 457 30.04 0.63 -1.36
C GLU A 457 30.14 0.48 -2.90
N GLU A 458 29.06 0.07 -3.57
CA GLU A 458 28.95 0.10 -5.03
C GLU A 458 28.90 1.54 -5.60
N LEU A 459 28.42 2.53 -4.83
CA LEU A 459 28.15 3.89 -5.31
C LEU A 459 29.42 4.75 -5.42
N LYS A 460 30.19 4.47 -6.47
CA LYS A 460 31.49 5.14 -6.76
C LYS A 460 31.29 6.36 -7.65
N PHE A 461 31.25 7.54 -7.02
CA PHE A 461 31.12 8.84 -7.71
C PHE A 461 32.48 9.36 -8.21
N PRO A 462 32.62 9.70 -9.51
CA PRO A 462 33.81 10.38 -10.03
C PRO A 462 34.16 11.66 -9.25
N PRO A 463 35.45 12.03 -9.14
CA PRO A 463 35.87 13.34 -8.67
C PRO A 463 35.10 14.46 -9.40
N ASN A 464 34.75 15.52 -8.67
CA ASN A 464 34.00 16.68 -9.17
C ASN A 464 32.56 16.45 -9.69
N SER A 465 31.99 15.23 -9.63
CA SER A 465 30.60 14.93 -10.01
C SER A 465 29.59 15.99 -9.52
N SER A 466 28.71 16.49 -10.40
CA SER A 466 27.64 17.43 -10.03
C SER A 466 26.58 16.77 -9.14
N TYR A 467 25.73 17.57 -8.49
CA TYR A 467 24.55 17.07 -7.76
C TYR A 467 23.69 16.14 -8.64
N PHE A 468 23.36 16.55 -9.86
CA PHE A 468 22.51 15.77 -10.76
C PHE A 468 23.18 14.48 -11.23
N SER A 469 24.49 14.51 -11.47
CA SER A 469 25.27 13.30 -11.81
C SER A 469 25.29 12.31 -10.64
N MET A 470 25.35 12.79 -9.39
CA MET A 470 25.21 11.93 -8.21
C MET A 470 23.77 11.41 -8.07
N LEU A 471 22.75 12.26 -8.27
CA LEU A 471 21.34 11.91 -8.20
C LEU A 471 20.97 10.80 -9.20
N GLN A 472 21.36 10.93 -10.47
CA GLN A 472 21.13 9.91 -11.49
C GLN A 472 21.75 8.55 -11.10
N LEU A 473 23.00 8.56 -10.60
CA LEU A 473 23.69 7.33 -10.20
C LEU A 473 22.98 6.64 -9.03
N VAL A 474 22.51 7.39 -8.04
CA VAL A 474 21.81 6.86 -6.87
C VAL A 474 20.43 6.32 -7.23
N LEU A 475 19.63 7.08 -8.00
CA LEU A 475 18.32 6.64 -8.50
C LEU A 475 18.45 5.33 -9.28
N ARG A 476 19.34 5.28 -10.28
CA ARG A 476 19.57 4.08 -11.09
C ARG A 476 20.06 2.89 -10.28
N TRP A 477 20.89 3.11 -9.28
CA TRP A 477 21.34 2.05 -8.38
C TRP A 477 20.17 1.50 -7.55
N GLY A 478 19.35 2.37 -6.94
CA GLY A 478 18.23 1.98 -6.10
C GLY A 478 17.14 1.24 -6.89
N THR A 479 16.76 1.77 -8.05
CA THR A 479 15.83 1.11 -8.98
C THR A 479 16.35 -0.24 -9.44
N ARG A 480 17.64 -0.36 -9.80
CA ARG A 480 18.26 -1.64 -10.18
C ARG A 480 18.22 -2.64 -9.02
N LYS A 481 18.58 -2.22 -7.80
CA LYS A 481 18.51 -3.06 -6.59
C LYS A 481 17.11 -3.57 -6.31
N MET A 482 16.08 -2.73 -6.46
CA MET A 482 14.67 -3.15 -6.35
C MET A 482 14.33 -4.26 -7.36
N PHE A 483 14.72 -4.10 -8.63
CA PHE A 483 14.44 -5.09 -9.68
C PHE A 483 15.26 -6.38 -9.54
N GLU A 484 16.54 -6.30 -9.15
CA GLU A 484 17.39 -7.46 -8.80
C GLU A 484 16.73 -8.28 -7.67
N SER A 485 16.36 -7.59 -6.58
CA SER A 485 15.74 -8.19 -5.39
C SER A 485 14.43 -8.91 -5.69
N ILE A 486 13.58 -8.30 -6.54
CA ILE A 486 12.30 -8.90 -7.00
C ILE A 486 12.56 -10.13 -7.88
N ALA A 487 13.48 -10.04 -8.85
CA ALA A 487 13.79 -11.12 -9.77
C ALA A 487 14.29 -12.38 -9.03
N GLU A 488 15.16 -12.18 -8.03
CA GLU A 488 15.92 -13.22 -7.31
C GLU A 488 15.32 -13.62 -5.94
N ASP A 489 14.15 -13.09 -5.56
CA ASP A 489 13.45 -13.38 -4.31
C ASP A 489 14.18 -12.98 -3.00
N ARG A 490 15.17 -12.08 -3.09
CA ARG A 490 15.90 -11.51 -1.94
C ARG A 490 15.05 -10.46 -1.21
N GLU A 491 15.11 -10.40 0.12
CA GLU A 491 14.43 -9.36 0.92
C GLU A 491 14.90 -7.95 0.51
N THR A 492 13.99 -7.05 0.13
CA THR A 492 14.36 -5.82 -0.60
C THR A 492 14.76 -4.64 0.29
N VAL A 493 15.42 -3.66 -0.34
CA VAL A 493 15.73 -2.34 0.21
C VAL A 493 14.44 -1.49 0.30
N PHE A 494 13.53 -1.79 1.24
CA PHE A 494 12.32 -1.00 1.45
C PHE A 494 12.59 0.34 2.16
N LEU A 495 12.63 1.42 1.38
CA LEU A 495 12.92 2.79 1.81
C LEU A 495 11.70 3.50 2.44
N ASN A 496 10.95 2.83 3.31
CA ASN A 496 9.76 3.41 3.95
C ASN A 496 9.70 3.09 5.46
N THR A 497 8.72 3.65 6.17
CA THR A 497 8.49 3.47 7.62
C THR A 497 7.42 2.42 7.93
N GLU A 498 7.14 1.51 7.00
CA GLU A 498 5.97 0.64 7.06
C GLU A 498 6.33 -0.83 7.36
N ALA A 499 5.30 -1.68 7.37
CA ALA A 499 5.42 -3.12 7.39
C ALA A 499 4.44 -3.71 6.36
N PHE A 500 4.75 -4.87 5.79
CA PHE A 500 3.99 -5.52 4.72
C PHE A 500 3.81 -7.01 4.98
N TYR A 501 2.61 -7.53 4.76
CA TYR A 501 2.34 -8.97 4.78
C TYR A 501 2.52 -9.62 3.40
N HIS A 502 3.35 -10.65 3.37
CA HIS A 502 3.60 -11.53 2.25
C HIS A 502 2.68 -12.73 2.37
N VAL A 503 1.72 -12.83 1.46
CA VAL A 503 0.76 -13.94 1.52
C VAL A 503 1.41 -15.29 1.18
N GLU A 504 2.30 -15.32 0.19
CA GLU A 504 2.97 -16.54 -0.32
C GLU A 504 4.12 -17.03 0.58
N LYS A 505 4.77 -16.13 1.32
CA LYS A 505 5.84 -16.47 2.28
C LYS A 505 5.33 -16.55 3.73
N ASN A 506 4.02 -16.33 3.95
CA ASN A 506 3.36 -16.19 5.25
C ASN A 506 4.22 -15.39 6.25
N ARG A 507 4.57 -14.16 5.88
CA ARG A 507 5.62 -13.37 6.53
C ARG A 507 5.22 -11.91 6.62
N ILE A 508 5.57 -11.24 7.71
CA ILE A 508 5.49 -9.79 7.82
C ILE A 508 6.91 -9.23 7.83
N THR A 509 7.27 -8.47 6.80
CA THR A 509 8.50 -7.65 6.82
C THR A 509 8.18 -6.33 7.50
N ILE A 510 9.02 -5.92 8.44
CA ILE A 510 8.93 -4.67 9.19
C ILE A 510 10.15 -3.84 8.83
N SER A 511 9.96 -2.59 8.39
CA SER A 511 11.09 -1.69 8.10
C SER A 511 11.93 -1.43 9.35
N ARG A 512 13.26 -1.44 9.21
CA ARG A 512 14.18 -1.02 10.29
C ARG A 512 14.04 0.47 10.62
N ALA A 513 13.39 1.28 9.78
CA ALA A 513 13.02 2.66 10.09
C ALA A 513 11.90 2.78 11.14
N LEU A 514 11.25 1.68 11.55
CA LEU A 514 10.39 1.69 12.75
C LEU A 514 11.19 1.52 14.06
N LEU A 515 12.44 1.04 14.01
CA LEU A 515 13.30 0.79 15.17
C LEU A 515 14.09 2.04 15.63
N HIS A 516 13.47 3.21 15.61
CA HIS A 516 14.05 4.44 16.17
C HIS A 516 12.99 5.37 16.76
N TYR A 517 13.44 6.30 17.64
CA TYR A 517 12.62 7.40 18.14
C TYR A 517 12.06 8.25 16.98
N PRO A 518 10.76 8.62 16.94
CA PRO A 518 9.73 8.46 17.98
C PRO A 518 8.82 7.24 17.79
N PHE A 519 9.16 6.30 16.88
CA PHE A 519 8.32 5.16 16.54
C PHE A 519 8.43 4.04 17.57
N ILE A 520 9.61 3.41 17.70
CA ILE A 520 9.92 2.39 18.71
C ILE A 520 11.27 2.72 19.33
N SER A 521 11.36 2.66 20.65
CA SER A 521 12.62 2.80 21.40
C SER A 521 12.57 2.04 22.72
N ALA A 522 13.69 1.51 23.17
CA ALA A 522 13.82 0.93 24.52
C ALA A 522 13.59 1.97 25.64
N ARG A 523 13.81 3.27 25.35
CA ARG A 523 13.70 4.38 26.31
C ARG A 523 12.34 5.07 26.34
N LEU A 524 11.35 4.53 25.62
CA LEU A 524 9.96 4.99 25.61
C LEU A 524 9.04 4.00 26.36
N PRO A 525 8.08 4.48 27.18
CA PRO A 525 7.10 3.65 27.86
C PRO A 525 6.31 2.72 26.93
N GLU A 526 5.93 1.54 27.43
CA GLU A 526 5.38 0.47 26.59
C GLU A 526 4.11 0.89 25.82
N TYR A 527 3.24 1.73 26.39
CA TYR A 527 2.05 2.22 25.69
C TYR A 527 2.37 3.00 24.40
N ILE A 528 3.53 3.68 24.32
CA ILE A 528 3.96 4.40 23.12
C ILE A 528 4.36 3.42 22.02
N ASN A 529 5.22 2.46 22.37
CA ASN A 529 5.67 1.44 21.43
C ASN A 529 4.49 0.53 21.00
N PHE A 530 3.59 0.16 21.91
CA PHE A 530 2.38 -0.60 21.56
C PHE A 530 1.44 0.20 20.67
N ALA A 531 1.30 1.51 20.86
CA ALA A 531 0.52 2.36 19.97
C ALA A 531 1.12 2.40 18.55
N THR A 532 2.44 2.54 18.40
CA THR A 532 3.12 2.41 17.10
C THR A 532 2.89 1.04 16.46
N ILE A 533 3.05 -0.04 17.22
CA ILE A 533 2.77 -1.42 16.75
C ILE A 533 1.32 -1.54 16.26
N SER A 534 0.36 -0.99 17.01
CA SER A 534 -1.07 -1.02 16.70
C SER A 534 -1.43 -0.30 15.40
N ALA A 535 -0.79 0.84 15.12
CA ALA A 535 -1.04 1.62 13.92
C ALA A 535 -0.29 1.10 12.67
N ARG A 536 0.91 0.54 12.83
CA ARG A 536 1.82 0.23 11.70
C ARG A 536 2.03 -1.25 11.41
N ILE A 537 1.94 -2.13 12.41
CA ILE A 537 2.30 -3.56 12.27
C ILE A 537 1.10 -4.49 12.47
N VAL A 538 0.16 -4.17 13.38
CA VAL A 538 -1.04 -5.00 13.60
C VAL A 538 -1.95 -5.11 12.37
N PRO A 539 -2.15 -4.08 11.50
CA PRO A 539 -2.90 -4.26 10.26
C PRO A 539 -2.35 -5.39 9.38
N GLN A 540 -1.02 -5.60 9.37
CA GLN A 540 -0.37 -6.68 8.63
C GLN A 540 -0.67 -8.08 9.20
N LEU A 541 -1.05 -8.17 10.48
CA LEU A 541 -1.55 -9.42 11.08
C LEU A 541 -3.01 -9.71 10.69
N ILE A 542 -3.78 -8.72 10.24
CA ILE A 542 -5.14 -8.91 9.72
C ILE A 542 -5.09 -9.40 8.27
N HIS A 543 -4.16 -8.89 7.45
CA HIS A 543 -3.92 -9.38 6.08
C HIS A 543 -3.57 -10.89 5.99
N VAL A 544 -3.20 -11.54 7.11
CA VAL A 544 -3.05 -13.01 7.19
C VAL A 544 -4.37 -13.75 6.89
N PHE A 545 -5.51 -13.13 7.19
CA PHE A 545 -6.86 -13.71 7.11
C PHE A 545 -7.90 -12.82 6.41
N ASP A 546 -7.47 -11.75 5.74
CA ASP A 546 -8.38 -10.88 4.96
C ASP A 546 -8.98 -11.61 3.73
N GLU A 547 -9.76 -10.90 2.92
CA GLU A 547 -10.43 -11.44 1.73
C GLU A 547 -9.52 -12.19 0.74
N ARG A 548 -8.21 -11.88 0.74
CA ARG A 548 -7.19 -12.48 -0.13
C ARG A 548 -6.33 -13.45 0.68
N GLY A 549 -5.86 -13.02 1.85
CA GLY A 549 -5.04 -13.81 2.77
C GLY A 549 -5.67 -15.15 3.15
N ARG A 550 -6.99 -15.18 3.34
CA ARG A 550 -7.78 -16.41 3.60
C ARG A 550 -7.58 -17.53 2.57
N PHE A 551 -7.24 -17.22 1.32
CA PHE A 551 -7.10 -18.22 0.24
C PHE A 551 -5.72 -18.87 0.18
N TYR A 552 -4.80 -18.46 1.06
CA TYR A 552 -3.48 -19.07 1.18
C TYR A 552 -3.36 -19.75 2.54
N ASP A 553 -2.82 -20.96 2.55
CA ASP A 553 -2.75 -21.81 3.74
C ASP A 553 -1.56 -21.50 4.66
N SER A 554 -1.26 -22.40 5.60
CA SER A 554 -0.12 -22.23 6.51
C SER A 554 1.27 -22.42 5.90
N GLU A 555 1.39 -22.94 4.68
CA GLU A 555 2.64 -23.01 3.89
C GLU A 555 2.75 -21.86 2.86
N GLY A 556 1.70 -21.03 2.72
CA GLY A 556 1.62 -20.00 1.68
C GLY A 556 1.13 -20.53 0.32
N VAL A 557 0.48 -21.70 0.29
CA VAL A 557 -0.07 -22.28 -0.95
C VAL A 557 -1.51 -21.83 -1.15
N TYR A 558 -1.85 -21.35 -2.36
CA TYR A 558 -3.22 -20.98 -2.73
C TYR A 558 -4.14 -22.21 -2.76
N ARG A 559 -5.10 -22.27 -1.83
CA ARG A 559 -6.23 -23.21 -1.79
C ARG A 559 -7.34 -22.65 -0.91
N ASP A 560 -8.60 -22.87 -1.25
CA ASP A 560 -9.69 -22.65 -0.28
C ASP A 560 -9.64 -23.78 0.77
N TRP A 561 -9.28 -23.42 2.01
CA TRP A 561 -9.14 -24.35 3.14
C TRP A 561 -10.25 -24.18 4.19
N TRP A 562 -11.27 -23.38 3.89
CA TRP A 562 -12.47 -23.23 4.73
C TRP A 562 -13.62 -24.10 4.21
N SER A 563 -14.47 -24.57 5.11
CA SER A 563 -15.76 -25.13 4.69
C SER A 563 -16.65 -24.05 4.08
N GLN A 564 -17.61 -24.45 3.25
CA GLN A 564 -18.63 -23.53 2.70
C GLN A 564 -19.29 -22.68 3.80
N LYS A 565 -19.60 -23.27 4.96
CA LYS A 565 -20.21 -22.55 6.09
C LYS A 565 -19.28 -21.49 6.68
N THR A 566 -18.00 -21.80 6.85
CA THR A 566 -16.99 -20.83 7.31
C THR A 566 -16.81 -19.70 6.27
N ASN A 567 -16.84 -20.04 4.98
CA ASN A 567 -16.84 -19.07 3.88
C ASN A 567 -18.08 -18.15 3.85
N GLU A 568 -19.27 -18.71 4.09
CA GLU A 568 -20.54 -17.95 4.18
C GLU A 568 -20.55 -17.03 5.40
N HIS A 569 -20.16 -17.52 6.58
CA HIS A 569 -20.02 -16.68 7.78
C HIS A 569 -19.03 -15.54 7.56
N PHE A 570 -17.84 -15.80 7.02
CA PHE A 570 -16.86 -14.72 6.78
C PHE A 570 -17.40 -13.64 5.83
N ARG A 571 -18.13 -14.03 4.77
CA ARG A 571 -18.79 -13.05 3.89
C ARG A 571 -19.83 -12.20 4.62
N MET A 572 -20.54 -12.75 5.61
CA MET A 572 -21.44 -11.96 6.47
C MET A 572 -20.67 -11.00 7.38
N ILE A 573 -19.47 -11.36 7.84
CA ILE A 573 -18.60 -10.49 8.64
C ILE A 573 -18.08 -9.33 7.79
N ILE A 574 -17.57 -9.60 6.58
CA ILE A 574 -17.11 -8.55 5.67
C ILE A 574 -18.27 -7.65 5.23
N ALA A 575 -19.46 -8.21 4.96
CA ALA A 575 -20.66 -7.45 4.64
C ALA A 575 -21.22 -6.60 5.81
N CYS A 576 -20.68 -6.74 7.03
CA CYS A 576 -20.95 -5.81 8.13
C CYS A 576 -20.07 -4.56 8.12
N PHE A 577 -18.98 -4.53 7.35
CA PHE A 577 -18.05 -3.41 7.36
C PHE A 577 -18.57 -2.27 6.48
N ASP A 578 -19.30 -1.33 7.11
CA ASP A 578 -19.74 -0.07 6.51
C ASP A 578 -18.59 0.65 5.77
N ASN A 579 -17.37 0.55 6.30
CA ASN A 579 -16.15 1.00 5.64
C ASN A 579 -14.95 0.12 6.02
N PHE A 580 -14.78 -0.98 5.27
CA PHE A 580 -13.71 -1.98 5.42
C PHE A 580 -12.36 -1.43 5.91
N MET A 581 -11.85 -0.34 5.30
CA MET A 581 -10.53 0.22 5.65
C MET A 581 -10.49 0.88 7.03
N GLN A 582 -11.60 1.50 7.47
CA GLN A 582 -11.72 2.11 8.80
C GLN A 582 -12.01 1.07 9.87
N ASP A 583 -12.83 0.07 9.53
CA ASP A 583 -13.23 -1.00 10.44
C ASP A 583 -12.04 -1.94 10.74
N VAL A 584 -11.25 -2.30 9.73
CA VAL A 584 -9.97 -3.02 9.89
C VAL A 584 -8.98 -2.24 10.75
N LEU A 585 -8.91 -0.91 10.63
CA LEU A 585 -8.06 -0.08 11.49
C LEU A 585 -8.57 -0.10 12.95
N GLY A 586 -9.88 0.00 13.19
CA GLY A 586 -10.47 -0.12 14.52
C GLY A 586 -10.22 -1.49 15.17
N VAL A 587 -10.26 -2.57 14.38
CA VAL A 587 -9.88 -3.93 14.81
C VAL A 587 -8.38 -4.00 15.15
N ALA A 588 -7.49 -3.43 14.32
CA ALA A 588 -6.05 -3.40 14.59
C ALA A 588 -5.70 -2.64 15.88
N ILE A 589 -6.34 -1.50 16.12
CA ILE A 589 -6.20 -0.71 17.34
C ILE A 589 -6.67 -1.53 18.55
N SER A 590 -7.81 -2.21 18.44
CA SER A 590 -8.37 -3.04 19.51
C SER A 590 -7.45 -4.22 19.86
N ILE A 591 -6.90 -4.91 18.87
CA ILE A 591 -5.94 -6.01 19.04
C ILE A 591 -4.67 -5.54 19.75
N GLY A 592 -4.08 -4.44 19.30
CA GLY A 592 -2.83 -3.92 19.86
C GLY A 592 -3.01 -3.34 21.27
N LEU A 593 -4.15 -2.69 21.55
CA LEU A 593 -4.54 -2.24 22.88
C LEU A 593 -4.80 -3.42 23.83
N ASN A 594 -5.44 -4.49 23.36
CA ASN A 594 -5.68 -5.69 24.18
C ASN A 594 -4.39 -6.47 24.44
N ALA A 595 -3.45 -6.50 23.47
CA ALA A 595 -2.10 -7.01 23.68
C ALA A 595 -1.33 -6.19 24.73
N TYR A 596 -1.40 -4.85 24.69
CA TYR A 596 -0.86 -4.02 25.77
C TYR A 596 -1.54 -4.30 27.11
N ASN A 597 -2.87 -4.43 27.13
CA ASN A 597 -3.64 -4.72 28.33
C ASN A 597 -3.28 -6.06 28.98
N SER A 598 -2.72 -7.02 28.21
CA SER A 598 -2.19 -8.27 28.75
C SER A 598 -0.85 -8.13 29.50
N THR A 599 -0.13 -7.00 29.39
CA THR A 599 1.12 -6.79 30.14
C THR A 599 0.88 -6.30 31.56
N VAL A 600 1.71 -6.79 32.49
CA VAL A 600 1.69 -6.45 33.92
C VAL A 600 2.76 -5.41 34.30
N SER A 601 3.55 -4.96 33.33
CA SER A 601 4.65 -4.01 33.51
C SER A 601 4.18 -2.71 34.19
N PRO A 602 4.86 -2.22 35.24
CA PRO A 602 4.65 -0.86 35.73
C PRO A 602 4.88 0.17 34.62
N TYR A 603 4.16 1.29 34.65
CA TYR A 603 4.30 2.36 33.64
C TYR A 603 4.65 3.70 34.25
N GLU A 604 5.46 4.47 33.53
CA GLU A 604 5.75 5.87 33.79
C GLU A 604 4.82 6.76 32.97
N VAL A 605 4.31 7.84 33.56
CA VAL A 605 3.52 8.85 32.84
C VAL A 605 4.44 9.79 32.06
N LEU A 606 3.98 10.29 30.91
CA LEU A 606 4.72 11.36 30.21
C LEU A 606 4.80 12.63 31.08
N PRO A 607 5.94 13.36 31.08
CA PRO A 607 6.04 14.69 31.68
C PRO A 607 4.89 15.59 31.22
N GLY A 608 4.22 16.27 32.15
CA GLY A 608 3.06 17.14 31.86
C GLY A 608 1.71 16.42 31.66
N LYS A 609 1.68 15.09 31.53
CA LYS A 609 0.44 14.28 31.43
C LYS A 609 0.20 13.43 32.68
N GLN A 610 0.69 13.84 33.85
CA GLN A 610 0.70 13.02 35.09
C GLN A 610 -0.69 12.52 35.55
N ASN A 611 -1.76 13.22 35.17
CA ASN A 611 -3.15 12.84 35.49
C ASN A 611 -3.76 11.81 34.51
N SER A 612 -3.16 11.60 33.33
CA SER A 612 -3.68 10.68 32.31
C SER A 612 -3.47 9.22 32.70
N SER A 613 -4.33 8.29 32.23
CA SER A 613 -4.05 6.86 32.28
C SER A 613 -3.04 6.43 31.21
N ASP A 614 -2.49 5.23 31.35
CA ASP A 614 -1.73 4.56 30.28
C ASP A 614 -2.59 4.29 29.03
N ILE A 615 -3.92 4.19 29.16
CA ILE A 615 -4.86 4.00 28.06
C ILE A 615 -5.07 5.32 27.28
N ALA A 616 -5.26 6.45 27.98
CA ALA A 616 -5.29 7.76 27.34
C ALA A 616 -3.95 8.09 26.67
N LEU A 617 -2.83 7.75 27.32
CA LEU A 617 -1.49 7.94 26.76
C LEU A 617 -1.25 7.06 25.53
N PHE A 618 -1.72 5.80 25.53
CA PHE A 618 -1.75 4.94 24.34
C PHE A 618 -2.50 5.63 23.18
N PHE A 619 -3.72 6.13 23.40
CA PHE A 619 -4.50 6.77 22.33
C PHE A 619 -3.87 8.08 21.82
N TYR A 620 -3.31 8.92 22.71
CA TYR A 620 -2.55 10.10 22.28
C TYR A 620 -1.32 9.72 21.43
N SER A 621 -0.58 8.69 21.83
CA SER A 621 0.57 8.19 21.06
C SER A 621 0.19 7.54 19.73
N LEU A 622 -0.95 6.84 19.69
CA LEU A 622 -1.51 6.18 18.51
C LEU A 622 -1.81 7.20 17.41
N VAL A 623 -2.49 8.29 17.75
CA VAL A 623 -2.83 9.32 16.76
C VAL A 623 -1.63 10.21 16.41
N ASN A 624 -0.69 10.43 17.32
CA ASN A 624 0.59 11.10 17.04
C ASN A 624 1.51 10.33 16.03
N THR A 625 1.26 9.03 15.82
CA THR A 625 1.90 8.24 14.74
C THR A 625 1.04 8.18 13.45
N MET A 626 -0.18 8.73 13.46
CA MET A 626 -1.12 8.78 12.34
C MET A 626 -1.49 10.22 11.90
N CYS A 627 -0.74 11.25 12.31
CA CYS A 627 -1.01 12.62 11.87
C CYS A 627 -0.80 12.89 10.36
N GLU A 628 -0.09 12.00 9.62
CA GLU A 628 -0.04 12.03 8.15
C GLU A 628 -1.26 11.34 7.49
N SER A 629 -2.11 10.65 8.27
CA SER A 629 -3.30 9.95 7.79
C SER A 629 -4.53 10.87 7.77
N ASP A 630 -5.50 10.53 6.91
CA ASP A 630 -6.83 11.13 6.85
C ASP A 630 -7.53 11.09 8.23
N GLY A 631 -7.72 12.26 8.84
CA GLY A 631 -8.27 12.40 10.19
C GLY A 631 -9.70 11.89 10.33
N THR A 632 -10.49 11.94 9.24
CA THR A 632 -11.85 11.37 9.19
C THR A 632 -11.78 9.86 9.46
N ARG A 633 -10.93 9.16 8.69
CA ARG A 633 -10.72 7.70 8.84
C ARG A 633 -10.18 7.33 10.22
N VAL A 634 -9.31 8.15 10.80
CA VAL A 634 -8.77 7.93 12.15
C VAL A 634 -9.86 8.08 13.21
N ASN A 635 -10.68 9.13 13.15
CA ASN A 635 -11.79 9.33 14.08
C ASN A 635 -12.85 8.23 13.96
N GLU A 636 -13.22 7.81 12.75
CA GLU A 636 -14.18 6.74 12.51
C GLU A 636 -13.64 5.36 12.97
N ALA A 637 -12.35 5.08 12.79
CA ALA A 637 -11.72 3.89 13.36
C ALA A 637 -11.71 3.91 14.91
N LEU A 638 -11.59 5.08 15.54
CA LEU A 638 -11.66 5.22 17.02
C LEU A 638 -13.08 5.01 17.56
N VAL A 639 -14.13 5.45 16.83
CA VAL A 639 -15.55 5.11 17.15
C VAL A 639 -15.74 3.58 17.19
N ASN A 640 -14.90 2.83 16.49
CA ASN A 640 -14.98 1.38 16.52
C ASN A 640 -14.45 0.71 17.80
N VAL A 641 -13.59 1.40 18.58
CA VAL A 641 -12.87 0.85 19.75
C VAL A 641 -13.59 1.20 21.08
N PRO A 642 -14.30 0.27 21.76
CA PRO A 642 -15.09 0.60 22.94
C PRO A 642 -14.30 1.18 24.13
N GLN A 643 -13.01 0.85 24.23
CA GLN A 643 -12.09 1.36 25.25
C GLN A 643 -11.81 2.86 25.09
N PHE A 644 -11.92 3.41 23.87
CA PHE A 644 -11.77 4.85 23.61
C PHE A 644 -12.93 5.63 24.23
N ASP A 645 -14.17 5.22 23.93
CA ASP A 645 -15.41 5.80 24.49
C ASP A 645 -15.38 5.78 26.03
N GLN A 646 -14.84 4.70 26.64
CA GLN A 646 -14.73 4.55 28.09
C GLN A 646 -13.70 5.50 28.72
N GLU A 647 -12.49 5.59 28.15
CA GLU A 647 -11.41 6.41 28.70
C GLU A 647 -11.72 7.91 28.61
N PHE A 648 -12.13 8.38 27.42
CA PHE A 648 -12.45 9.80 27.19
C PHE A 648 -13.88 10.17 27.58
N LYS A 649 -14.69 9.19 28.01
CA LYS A 649 -16.11 9.34 28.44
C LYS A 649 -16.99 9.93 27.35
N CYS A 650 -16.72 9.56 26.11
CA CYS A 650 -17.45 10.05 24.95
C CYS A 650 -18.87 9.49 24.92
N LYS A 651 -19.80 10.30 24.41
CA LYS A 651 -21.15 9.82 24.09
C LYS A 651 -21.07 9.13 22.73
N ARG A 652 -21.58 7.90 22.62
CA ARG A 652 -21.68 7.17 21.35
C ARG A 652 -22.16 8.11 20.22
N LYS A 653 -21.48 8.03 19.07
CA LYS A 653 -21.59 8.91 17.87
C LYS A 653 -20.90 10.28 17.93
N SER A 654 -20.26 10.71 19.01
CA SER A 654 -19.71 12.08 19.06
C SER A 654 -18.55 12.36 18.07
N LEU A 655 -17.80 11.32 17.68
CA LEU A 655 -16.71 11.39 16.67
C LEU A 655 -17.13 11.02 15.23
N SER A 656 -18.39 10.63 14.98
CA SER A 656 -18.82 10.18 13.65
C SER A 656 -19.58 11.27 12.92
N THR A 657 -19.13 11.58 11.70
CA THR A 657 -19.81 12.48 10.75
C THR A 657 -20.98 11.78 10.02
N SER A 658 -21.03 10.45 10.06
CA SER A 658 -22.10 9.64 9.49
C SER A 658 -23.26 9.47 10.46
N VAL A 659 -24.48 9.59 9.93
CA VAL A 659 -25.70 9.34 10.71
C VAL A 659 -25.89 7.85 11.00
N GLU A 660 -25.31 6.97 10.17
CA GLU A 660 -25.67 5.55 10.12
C GLU A 660 -24.57 4.59 10.61
N ASN A 661 -23.28 4.99 10.65
CA ASN A 661 -22.15 4.11 11.01
C ASN A 661 -22.46 3.23 12.22
N LYS A 662 -22.62 1.94 11.94
CA LYS A 662 -22.82 0.85 12.89
C LYS A 662 -22.37 -0.44 12.20
N LEU A 663 -21.15 -0.86 12.51
CA LEU A 663 -20.99 -2.27 12.84
C LEU A 663 -21.98 -2.58 13.97
N ASP A 664 -22.95 -3.45 13.69
CA ASP A 664 -23.72 -4.08 14.75
C ASP A 664 -22.74 -4.75 15.71
N ILE A 665 -23.10 -4.83 16.99
CA ILE A 665 -22.24 -5.43 18.02
C ILE A 665 -21.90 -6.88 17.63
N LYS A 666 -22.82 -7.58 16.94
CA LYS A 666 -22.60 -8.91 16.35
C LYS A 666 -21.40 -8.98 15.39
N CYS A 667 -21.12 -7.90 14.66
CA CYS A 667 -20.04 -7.82 13.69
C CYS A 667 -18.68 -7.57 14.37
N LYS A 668 -18.66 -6.72 15.41
CA LYS A 668 -17.50 -6.51 16.31
C LYS A 668 -17.16 -7.71 17.21
N LEU A 669 -17.95 -8.78 17.11
CA LEU A 669 -17.80 -10.04 17.85
C LEU A 669 -17.43 -11.21 16.92
N ALA A 670 -17.19 -10.93 15.65
CA ALA A 670 -16.90 -11.92 14.62
C ALA A 670 -15.61 -11.60 13.86
N ALA A 671 -15.31 -10.31 13.64
CA ALA A 671 -13.93 -9.85 13.38
C ALA A 671 -13.06 -9.95 14.65
#